data_AF-A0A520K0M1-F1
#
_entry.id   AF-A0A520K0M1-F1
#
_cell.length_a   1.000
_cell.length_b   1.000
_cell.length_c   1.000
_cell.angle_alpha   90.00
_cell.angle_beta   90.00
_cell.angle_gamma   90.00
#
_symmetry.space_group_name_H-M   'P 1'
#
loop_
_entity.id
_entity.type
_entity.pdbx_description
1 polymer ?
#
loop_
_entity_poly.entity_id
_entity_poly.type
_entity_poly.pdbx_seq_one_letter_code
_entity_poly.pdbx_strand_id
1 'polypeptide(L)'
;MMDARTDLLTTRLKELQGSSLDIEGALITNAEGFMTASVLPATTDEKHLIALATRLFSTAQRSVKELDRGGLSEVYVMGSEGYILMRSIRENILLVVLARKDANPELVLSALRTAAAELKEVVDYGTELIPGRPLKQDISLDFIYVDPDLAQIKDEHFIGYLHIFKSAEIYGDFELIILCERGKAIGCEELHHGFVGYGEKVLERLFEVGNGYLDIFELTEGQLEVSKKKKPEALFNKPLALSEIFIPEVYLELGGDKYVVGDKLVAKVRLKTLLSDTAQVQFSIVSPEKGLLGEEKSALLPGEGEKEYKVALKNAGSARVLARVIVGNFERIVEKEIEVRPLDFQLTAKLDKDAFMVGEVVRCIATTKISNPEYLAGRALWMTFRLFMDGKLLEERKREVTIQKESVLDEYFKLEVESGGYAILTVTTSGSVEKSVELLFEIINLKAALELEKKDYNVGEEFRGILNIGMTPTTRRDVKVSFSLIVGDEEIFSEANTIGVEGNARMAFRRVVEKAGKANAVATLSFDKLKKVVETPFEILPLNFKLSAGLDKEVYVVGEELRCVAKLVIPEHFRGKRLKIAFKLFLNDALLETLERGVLASGWDHVEEFRTVLNTSGSALVVVSAQGQTVKLPLKIKEELFEVDGLSMEIKRMLKDEGLEHLIAQKSKREMSKPTEARMHKAAEPRIERHQ
;
A
#
# COMPACT_ATOMS: atom_id res chain seq x y z
N MET A 1 1.95 65.56 24.64
CA MET A 1 1.18 65.59 25.90
C MET A 1 2.08 65.82 27.13
N MET A 2 3.31 65.28 27.17
CA MET A 2 4.35 65.66 28.15
C MET A 2 4.57 67.18 28.22
N ASP A 3 4.75 67.83 27.07
CA ASP A 3 4.92 69.29 27.00
C ASP A 3 3.74 70.03 27.63
N ALA A 4 2.50 69.67 27.31
CA ALA A 4 1.32 70.37 27.82
C ALA A 4 1.17 70.34 29.36
N ARG A 5 1.55 69.24 30.03
CA ARG A 5 1.50 69.15 31.50
C ARG A 5 2.66 69.88 32.15
N THR A 6 3.88 69.66 31.67
CA THR A 6 5.06 70.38 32.16
C THR A 6 4.91 71.88 31.91
N ASP A 7 4.32 72.28 30.79
CA ASP A 7 3.98 73.67 30.47
C ASP A 7 2.93 74.22 31.44
N LEU A 8 1.90 73.44 31.80
CA LEU A 8 0.89 73.85 32.77
C LEU A 8 1.49 74.00 34.19
N LEU A 9 2.30 73.04 34.64
CA LEU A 9 3.02 73.11 35.92
C LEU A 9 3.99 74.29 35.94
N THR A 10 4.75 74.48 34.87
CA THR A 10 5.66 75.61 34.70
C THR A 10 4.88 76.93 34.67
N THR A 11 3.69 76.97 34.07
CA THR A 11 2.80 78.13 34.09
C THR A 11 2.32 78.45 35.50
N ARG A 12 1.88 77.45 36.28
CA ARG A 12 1.52 77.62 37.70
C ARG A 12 2.70 78.06 38.56
N LEU A 13 3.90 77.54 38.30
CA LEU A 13 5.12 78.01 38.97
C LEU A 13 5.48 79.46 38.60
N LYS A 14 5.25 79.88 37.34
CA LYS A 14 5.39 81.28 36.92
C LYS A 14 4.36 82.18 37.59
N GLU A 15 3.12 81.73 37.74
CA GLU A 15 2.08 82.45 38.48
C GLU A 15 2.44 82.58 39.96
N LEU A 16 2.97 81.52 40.59
CA LEU A 16 3.49 81.58 41.95
C LEU A 16 4.66 82.59 42.06
N GLN A 17 5.64 82.52 41.15
CA GLN A 17 6.74 83.50 41.11
C GLN A 17 6.22 84.93 40.87
N GLY A 18 5.18 85.10 40.06
CA GLY A 18 4.55 86.39 39.77
C GLY A 18 3.63 86.91 40.88
N SER A 19 3.17 86.04 41.79
CA SER A 19 2.27 86.40 42.89
C SER A 19 2.93 87.30 43.95
N SER A 20 4.26 87.29 44.02
CA SER A 20 5.04 88.21 44.84
C SER A 20 6.43 88.46 44.24
N LEU A 21 6.85 89.73 44.17
CA LEU A 21 8.20 90.14 43.75
C LEU A 21 9.32 89.61 44.66
N ASP A 22 8.94 89.07 45.81
CA ASP A 22 9.80 88.49 46.82
C ASP A 22 10.25 87.05 46.50
N ILE A 23 9.53 86.36 45.61
CA ILE A 23 9.83 84.98 45.20
C ILE A 23 10.84 85.00 44.04
N GLU A 24 12.01 84.42 44.26
CA GLU A 24 13.08 84.37 43.26
C GLU A 24 12.89 83.22 42.29
N GLY A 25 12.36 82.10 42.75
CA GLY A 25 12.07 80.94 41.93
C GLY A 25 11.37 79.83 42.69
N ALA A 26 10.81 78.89 41.93
CA ALA A 26 10.11 77.73 42.46
C ALA A 26 10.36 76.48 41.61
N LEU A 27 10.28 75.31 42.21
CA LEU A 27 10.34 74.03 41.49
C LEU A 27 9.48 72.97 42.17
N ILE A 28 9.12 71.95 41.39
CA ILE A 28 8.45 70.74 41.85
C ILE A 28 9.39 69.56 41.61
N THR A 29 9.60 68.73 42.63
CA THR A 29 10.43 67.51 42.57
C THR A 29 9.75 66.37 43.31
N ASN A 30 10.09 65.12 42.98
CA ASN A 30 9.69 63.98 43.79
C ASN A 30 10.69 63.67 44.92
N ALA A 31 10.31 62.76 45.83
CA ALA A 31 11.14 62.32 46.97
C ALA A 31 12.43 61.56 46.57
N GLU A 32 12.56 61.19 45.30
CA GLU A 32 13.74 60.53 44.73
C GLU A 32 14.70 61.53 44.04
N GLY A 33 14.30 62.80 43.94
CA GLY A 33 15.12 63.87 43.35
C GLY A 33 14.97 64.05 41.84
N PHE A 34 13.87 63.56 41.25
CA PHE A 34 13.51 63.86 39.86
C PHE A 34 12.67 65.14 39.78
N MET A 35 13.13 66.07 38.95
CA MET A 35 12.45 67.34 38.70
C MET A 35 11.22 67.16 37.80
N THR A 36 10.09 67.73 38.20
CA THR A 36 8.85 67.72 37.42
C THR A 36 8.66 69.00 36.62
N ALA A 37 8.95 70.15 37.23
CA ALA A 37 8.92 71.47 36.60
C ALA A 37 9.74 72.47 37.43
N SER A 38 10.31 73.50 36.79
CA SER A 38 11.07 74.55 37.47
C SER A 38 10.86 75.91 36.82
N VAL A 39 10.94 76.94 37.66
CA VAL A 39 11.03 78.35 37.27
C VAL A 39 12.05 78.97 38.21
N LEU A 40 13.33 78.79 37.88
CA LEU A 40 14.45 79.19 38.71
C LEU A 40 15.27 80.30 38.03
N PRO A 41 15.96 81.16 38.81
CA PRO A 41 16.94 82.09 38.25
C PRO A 41 18.03 81.35 37.47
N ALA A 42 18.53 81.94 36.39
CA ALA A 42 19.60 81.36 35.57
C ALA A 42 20.91 81.10 36.35
N THR A 43 21.08 81.72 37.52
CA THR A 43 22.22 81.56 38.42
C THR A 43 22.10 80.36 39.35
N THR A 44 20.96 79.67 39.39
CA THR A 44 20.69 78.58 40.32
C THR A 44 20.99 77.22 39.68
N ASP A 45 21.83 76.41 40.33
CA ASP A 45 22.03 75.00 39.94
C ASP A 45 20.84 74.15 40.42
N GLU A 46 19.95 73.83 39.48
CA GLU A 46 18.71 73.07 39.74
C GLU A 46 19.00 71.70 40.36
N LYS A 47 20.00 70.98 39.87
CA LYS A 47 20.33 69.63 40.34
C LYS A 47 20.86 69.67 41.77
N HIS A 48 21.68 70.67 42.08
CA HIS A 48 22.19 70.87 43.43
C HIS A 48 21.06 71.21 44.41
N LEU A 49 20.17 72.12 44.02
CA LEU A 49 19.02 72.53 44.83
C LEU A 49 18.09 71.34 45.14
N ILE A 50 17.74 70.53 44.12
CA ILE A 50 16.88 69.35 44.30
C ILE A 50 17.51 68.35 45.27
N ALA A 51 18.79 68.03 45.09
CA ALA A 51 19.49 67.08 45.95
C ALA A 51 19.48 67.53 47.43
N LEU A 52 19.67 68.82 47.68
CA LEU A 52 19.63 69.38 49.04
C LEU A 52 18.20 69.42 49.60
N ALA A 53 17.23 69.86 48.82
CA ALA A 53 15.83 69.97 49.23
C ALA A 53 15.26 68.60 49.62
N THR A 54 15.46 67.57 48.81
CA THR A 54 15.00 66.20 49.08
C THR A 54 15.64 65.62 50.35
N ARG A 55 16.95 65.84 50.53
CA ARG A 55 17.67 65.39 51.74
C ARG A 55 17.16 66.10 53.00
N LEU A 56 16.98 67.42 52.94
CA LEU A 56 16.46 68.20 54.07
C LEU A 56 15.02 67.80 54.40
N PHE A 57 14.18 67.61 53.39
CA PHE A 57 12.79 67.23 53.57
C PHE A 57 12.66 65.82 54.16
N SER A 58 13.38 64.84 53.61
CA SER A 58 13.40 63.47 54.15
C SER A 58 13.92 63.41 55.60
N THR A 59 14.95 64.22 55.91
CA THR A 59 15.49 64.34 57.27
C THR A 59 14.44 64.94 58.20
N ALA A 60 13.77 66.02 57.80
CA ALA A 60 12.71 66.64 58.57
C ALA A 60 11.50 65.71 58.79
N GLN A 61 11.07 64.98 57.76
CA GLN A 61 9.99 63.99 57.85
C GLN A 61 10.33 62.89 58.85
N ARG A 62 11.58 62.40 58.81
CA ARG A 62 12.07 61.42 59.76
C ARG A 62 12.10 61.97 61.18
N SER A 63 12.61 63.20 61.37
CA SER A 63 12.66 63.84 62.69
C SER A 63 11.27 64.05 63.30
N VAL A 64 10.28 64.52 62.54
CA VAL A 64 8.92 64.69 63.10
C VAL A 64 8.27 63.35 63.45
N LYS A 65 8.56 62.29 62.69
CA LYS A 65 8.09 60.93 62.96
C LYS A 65 8.77 60.34 64.20
N GLU A 66 10.09 60.44 64.31
CA GLU A 66 10.87 59.90 65.44
C GLU A 66 10.62 60.67 66.76
N LEU A 67 10.18 61.93 66.68
CA LEU A 67 9.86 62.78 67.83
C LEU A 67 8.35 62.89 68.10
N ASP A 68 7.53 62.02 67.50
CA ASP A 68 6.08 61.97 67.67
C ASP A 68 5.38 63.34 67.48
N ARG A 69 5.79 64.11 66.47
CA ARG A 69 5.22 65.43 66.12
C ARG A 69 4.14 65.35 65.04
N GLY A 70 3.75 64.14 64.63
CA GLY A 70 2.78 63.90 63.55
C GLY A 70 3.42 64.00 62.16
N GLY A 71 2.64 64.41 61.16
CA GLY A 71 3.13 64.59 59.79
C GLY A 71 3.91 65.89 59.60
N LEU A 72 4.90 65.89 58.71
CA LEU A 72 5.64 67.10 58.36
C LEU A 72 4.74 68.02 57.52
N SER A 73 4.38 69.17 58.07
CA SER A 73 3.60 70.17 57.33
C SER A 73 4.48 70.90 56.31
N GLU A 74 5.55 71.56 56.76
CA GLU A 74 6.37 72.49 55.98
C GLU A 74 7.79 72.52 56.54
N VAL A 75 8.77 72.90 55.71
CA VAL A 75 10.16 73.14 56.12
C VAL A 75 10.55 74.55 55.73
N TYR A 76 11.18 75.27 56.66
CA TYR A 76 11.70 76.62 56.47
C TYR A 76 13.18 76.67 56.82
N VAL A 77 13.99 77.11 55.86
CA VAL A 77 15.44 77.26 56.03
C VAL A 77 15.83 78.71 55.77
N MET A 78 16.23 79.42 56.82
CA MET A 78 16.61 80.83 56.74
C MET A 78 18.13 80.96 56.57
N GLY A 79 18.55 81.67 55.53
CA GLY A 79 19.94 82.08 55.28
C GLY A 79 20.10 83.60 55.41
N SER A 80 21.34 84.07 55.40
CA SER A 80 21.63 85.51 55.50
C SER A 80 21.21 86.31 54.25
N GLU A 81 21.12 85.67 53.09
CA GLU A 81 20.78 86.31 51.81
C GLU A 81 19.42 85.91 51.25
N GLY A 82 18.61 85.17 52.02
CA GLY A 82 17.31 84.68 51.58
C GLY A 82 16.89 83.44 52.34
N TYR A 83 15.79 82.84 51.94
CA TYR A 83 15.29 81.63 52.57
C TYR A 83 14.66 80.65 51.59
N ILE A 84 14.62 79.39 52.01
CA ILE A 84 14.05 78.27 51.26
C ILE A 84 12.82 77.78 52.02
N LEU A 85 11.72 77.65 51.30
CA LEU A 85 10.47 77.08 51.80
C LEU A 85 10.14 75.80 51.04
N MET A 86 9.70 74.78 51.76
CA MET A 86 9.34 73.50 51.18
C MET A 86 8.05 72.96 51.77
N ARG A 87 7.16 72.44 50.93
CA ARG A 87 5.90 71.81 51.34
C ARG A 87 5.57 70.62 50.44
N SER A 88 5.08 69.53 51.03
CA SER A 88 4.55 68.41 50.25
C SER A 88 3.23 68.81 49.59
N ILE A 89 3.12 68.53 48.29
CA ILE A 89 1.86 68.64 47.52
C ILE A 89 1.04 67.35 47.73
N ARG A 90 1.71 66.20 47.61
CA ARG A 90 1.19 64.83 47.80
C ARG A 90 2.30 63.95 48.40
N GLU A 91 1.96 62.70 48.74
CA GLU A 91 2.96 61.66 49.02
C GLU A 91 4.03 61.65 47.92
N ASN A 92 5.28 61.81 48.35
CA ASN A 92 6.47 61.83 47.49
C ASN A 92 6.59 62.98 46.48
N ILE A 93 5.80 64.06 46.59
CA ILE A 93 5.94 65.25 45.72
C ILE A 93 6.08 66.52 46.54
N LEU A 94 7.13 67.29 46.23
CA LEU A 94 7.63 68.43 46.98
C LEU A 94 7.63 69.71 46.14
N LEU A 95 7.01 70.76 46.65
CA LEU A 95 7.15 72.13 46.17
C LEU A 95 8.26 72.83 46.93
N VAL A 96 9.20 73.45 46.22
CA VAL A 96 10.31 74.23 46.81
C VAL A 96 10.26 75.65 46.27
N VAL A 97 10.41 76.64 47.13
CA VAL A 97 10.41 78.07 46.81
C VAL A 97 11.66 78.73 47.38
N LEU A 98 12.31 79.56 46.57
CA LEU A 98 13.41 80.44 46.95
C LEU A 98 12.88 81.87 47.08
N ALA A 99 13.20 82.55 48.17
CA ALA A 99 12.76 83.93 48.41
C ALA A 99 13.89 84.81 48.94
N ARG A 100 13.78 86.12 48.67
CA ARG A 100 14.76 87.15 49.06
C ARG A 100 14.80 87.35 50.58
N LYS A 101 15.91 87.86 51.09
CA LYS A 101 16.07 88.15 52.53
C LYS A 101 15.03 89.12 53.10
N ASP A 102 14.58 90.08 52.29
CA ASP A 102 13.66 91.13 52.73
C ASP A 102 12.17 90.74 52.57
N ALA A 103 11.91 89.53 52.04
CA ALA A 103 10.58 89.01 51.80
C ALA A 103 9.86 88.67 53.09
N ASN A 104 8.58 89.06 53.24
CA ASN A 104 7.79 88.68 54.41
C ASN A 104 7.52 87.15 54.39
N PRO A 105 8.06 86.37 55.35
CA PRO A 105 7.93 84.91 55.35
C PRO A 105 6.49 84.43 55.40
N GLU A 106 5.59 85.15 56.07
CA GLU A 106 4.18 84.77 56.17
C GLU A 106 3.45 84.89 54.82
N LEU A 107 3.80 85.91 54.02
CA LEU A 107 3.21 86.11 52.70
C LEU A 107 3.70 85.03 51.73
N VAL A 108 5.00 84.73 51.72
CA VAL A 108 5.55 83.68 50.86
C VAL A 108 5.04 82.30 51.27
N LEU A 109 4.90 82.04 52.59
CA LEU A 109 4.31 80.79 53.09
C LEU A 109 2.84 80.64 52.71
N SER A 110 2.07 81.73 52.76
CA SER A 110 0.67 81.74 52.30
C SER A 110 0.58 81.43 50.81
N ALA A 111 1.41 82.07 49.97
CA ALA A 111 1.48 81.80 48.54
C ALA A 111 1.88 80.35 48.25
N LEU A 112 2.86 79.80 48.98
CA LEU A 112 3.27 78.40 48.90
C LEU A 112 2.11 77.44 49.22
N ARG A 113 1.32 77.72 50.27
CA ARG A 113 0.18 76.88 50.66
C ARG A 113 -0.92 76.89 49.60
N THR A 114 -1.26 78.07 49.09
CA THR A 114 -2.25 78.23 48.03
C THR A 114 -1.79 77.51 46.77
N ALA A 115 -0.55 77.76 46.33
CA ALA A 115 0.01 77.08 45.17
C ALA A 115 0.08 75.57 45.37
N ALA A 116 0.47 75.07 46.54
CA ALA A 116 0.47 73.63 46.81
C ALA A 116 -0.94 73.02 46.73
N ALA A 117 -1.97 73.74 47.19
CA ALA A 117 -3.36 73.30 47.08
C ALA A 117 -3.86 73.28 45.62
N GLU A 118 -3.54 74.32 44.84
CA GLU A 118 -3.91 74.41 43.41
C GLU A 118 -3.14 73.39 42.56
N LEU A 119 -1.84 73.22 42.85
CA LEU A 119 -0.99 72.24 42.19
C LEU A 119 -1.38 70.81 42.55
N LYS A 120 -2.05 70.59 43.70
CA LYS A 120 -2.49 69.26 44.10
C LYS A 120 -3.35 68.61 43.04
N GLU A 121 -4.32 69.33 42.46
CA GLU A 121 -5.18 68.80 41.39
C GLU A 121 -4.37 68.47 40.12
N VAL A 122 -3.38 69.29 39.77
CA VAL A 122 -2.53 69.09 38.58
C VAL A 122 -1.53 67.93 38.78
N VAL A 123 -1.14 67.70 40.02
CA VAL A 123 -0.23 66.63 40.44
C VAL A 123 -0.98 65.31 40.64
N ASP A 124 -2.23 65.33 41.12
CA ASP A 124 -3.08 64.17 41.42
C ASP A 124 -3.54 63.41 40.16
N TYR A 125 -3.37 63.96 38.96
CA TYR A 125 -3.66 63.30 37.67
C TYR A 125 -2.90 61.97 37.41
N GLY A 126 -2.16 61.44 38.40
CA GLY A 126 -1.34 60.24 38.32
C GLY A 126 -1.92 58.93 38.88
N THR A 127 -2.85 58.93 39.83
CA THR A 127 -3.60 57.71 40.25
C THR A 127 -4.80 58.12 41.10
N GLU A 128 -5.95 58.22 40.44
CA GLU A 128 -7.25 58.45 41.07
C GLU A 128 -8.18 57.32 40.69
N LEU A 129 -7.86 56.11 41.14
CA LEU A 129 -8.84 55.03 41.13
C LEU A 129 -10.06 55.48 41.94
N ILE A 130 -11.24 55.31 41.36
CA ILE A 130 -12.47 55.46 42.13
C ILE A 130 -12.49 54.28 43.11
N PRO A 131 -12.55 54.53 44.44
CA PRO A 131 -12.45 53.47 45.41
C PRO A 131 -13.59 52.46 45.21
N GLY A 132 -13.22 51.26 44.78
CA GLY A 132 -14.13 50.13 44.65
C GLY A 132 -14.26 49.34 45.95
N ARG A 133 -15.23 48.44 46.01
CA ARG A 133 -15.33 47.48 47.10
C ARG A 133 -14.30 46.37 46.86
N PRO A 134 -13.38 46.07 47.80
CA PRO A 134 -12.46 44.96 47.62
C PRO A 134 -13.26 43.66 47.56
N LEU A 135 -13.13 42.94 46.45
CA LEU A 135 -13.67 41.61 46.27
C LEU A 135 -12.67 40.56 46.77
N LYS A 136 -11.39 40.74 46.42
CA LYS A 136 -10.29 39.88 46.81
C LYS A 136 -8.98 40.67 46.79
N GLN A 137 -8.04 40.34 47.68
CA GLN A 137 -6.73 41.00 47.76
C GLN A 137 -5.61 39.99 48.00
N ASP A 138 -4.37 40.42 47.74
CA ASP A 138 -3.14 39.68 47.98
C ASP A 138 -3.04 38.35 47.21
N ILE A 139 -3.62 38.26 46.01
CA ILE A 139 -3.47 37.07 45.16
C ILE A 139 -2.08 37.08 44.54
N SER A 140 -1.20 36.15 44.94
CA SER A 140 0.12 36.04 44.31
C SER A 140 0.01 35.76 42.81
N LEU A 141 0.77 36.51 42.00
CA LEU A 141 0.81 36.32 40.55
C LEU A 141 1.33 34.95 40.14
N ASP A 142 2.11 34.27 40.99
CA ASP A 142 2.60 32.92 40.72
C ASP A 142 1.47 31.88 40.73
N PHE A 143 0.38 32.16 41.45
CA PHE A 143 -0.75 31.25 41.62
C PHE A 143 -2.03 31.77 40.96
N ILE A 144 -1.94 32.87 40.22
CA ILE A 144 -3.08 33.52 39.56
C ILE A 144 -3.87 32.56 38.67
N TYR A 145 -3.22 31.62 38.01
CA TYR A 145 -3.93 30.68 37.14
C TYR A 145 -4.87 29.74 37.89
N VAL A 146 -4.60 29.41 39.14
CA VAL A 146 -5.35 28.39 39.88
C VAL A 146 -6.26 28.97 40.96
N ASP A 147 -6.22 30.28 41.20
CA ASP A 147 -7.05 30.91 42.22
C ASP A 147 -8.55 30.82 41.84
N PRO A 148 -9.38 30.16 42.66
CA PRO A 148 -10.79 29.91 42.33
C PRO A 148 -11.63 31.20 42.31
N ASP A 149 -11.22 32.25 43.01
CA ASP A 149 -11.96 33.51 43.07
C ASP A 149 -11.87 34.27 41.74
N LEU A 150 -10.85 34.00 40.91
CA LEU A 150 -10.74 34.53 39.56
C LEU A 150 -11.79 33.96 38.59
N ALA A 151 -12.52 32.90 38.96
CA ALA A 151 -13.67 32.48 38.18
C ALA A 151 -14.77 33.56 38.16
N GLN A 152 -14.89 34.37 39.23
CA GLN A 152 -15.93 35.40 39.36
C GLN A 152 -15.68 36.60 38.44
N ILE A 153 -14.42 36.93 38.14
CA ILE A 153 -14.11 38.01 37.19
C ILE A 153 -14.41 37.64 35.74
N LYS A 154 -14.59 36.35 35.44
CA LYS A 154 -15.02 35.84 34.12
C LYS A 154 -16.53 35.92 33.94
N ASP A 155 -17.27 36.26 34.99
CA ASP A 155 -18.71 36.50 34.92
C ASP A 155 -18.98 37.68 33.97
N GLU A 156 -19.90 37.50 33.03
CA GLU A 156 -20.37 38.57 32.13
C GLU A 156 -21.06 39.73 32.89
N HIS A 157 -21.26 39.61 34.20
CA HIS A 157 -21.79 40.67 35.06
C HIS A 157 -20.71 41.41 35.85
N PHE A 158 -19.45 40.98 35.85
CA PHE A 158 -18.41 41.63 36.64
C PHE A 158 -18.12 43.06 36.13
N ILE A 159 -18.24 44.03 37.03
CA ILE A 159 -17.86 45.43 36.80
C ILE A 159 -16.89 45.84 37.90
N GLY A 160 -15.70 46.30 37.52
CA GLY A 160 -14.63 46.45 38.49
C GLY A 160 -13.31 46.84 37.89
N TYR A 161 -12.25 46.73 38.68
CA TYR A 161 -10.89 46.79 38.18
C TYR A 161 -9.99 45.78 38.88
N LEU A 162 -8.94 45.37 38.16
CA LEU A 162 -7.86 44.54 38.66
C LEU A 162 -6.68 45.46 38.93
N HIS A 163 -6.11 45.38 40.12
CA HIS A 163 -4.96 46.17 40.52
C HIS A 163 -3.79 45.24 40.82
N ILE A 164 -2.81 45.27 39.94
CA ILE A 164 -1.66 44.37 39.97
C ILE A 164 -0.44 45.16 40.37
N PHE A 165 0.24 44.71 41.40
CA PHE A 165 1.52 45.25 41.83
C PHE A 165 2.59 44.25 41.46
N LYS A 166 3.63 44.71 40.79
CA LYS A 166 4.70 43.83 40.31
C LYS A 166 6.06 44.47 40.53
N SER A 167 6.96 43.69 41.11
CA SER A 167 8.39 43.99 41.19
C SER A 167 9.09 43.20 40.09
N ALA A 168 9.35 43.86 38.97
CA ALA A 168 9.99 43.25 37.80
C ALA A 168 11.50 43.43 37.82
N GLU A 169 12.24 42.43 37.36
CA GLU A 169 13.71 42.45 37.38
C GLU A 169 14.30 43.54 36.47
N ILE A 170 13.62 43.86 35.36
CA ILE A 170 14.13 44.78 34.32
C ILE A 170 13.60 46.20 34.54
N TYR A 171 12.30 46.33 34.79
CA TYR A 171 11.64 47.63 34.87
C TYR A 171 11.55 48.14 36.31
N GLY A 172 11.74 47.32 37.34
CA GLY A 172 11.53 47.71 38.73
C GLY A 172 10.06 47.60 39.13
N ASP A 173 9.66 48.34 40.17
CA ASP A 173 8.31 48.25 40.74
C ASP A 173 7.31 49.06 39.90
N PHE A 174 6.19 48.45 39.55
CA PHE A 174 5.09 49.12 38.87
C PHE A 174 3.73 48.59 39.33
N GLU A 175 2.71 49.39 39.06
CA GLU A 175 1.31 49.03 39.24
C GLU A 175 0.62 48.99 37.89
N LEU A 176 -0.24 48.01 37.69
CA LEU A 176 -1.07 47.85 36.51
C LEU A 176 -2.53 47.82 36.96
N ILE A 177 -3.33 48.69 36.39
CA ILE A 177 -4.76 48.80 36.67
C ILE A 177 -5.50 48.42 35.39
N ILE A 178 -6.30 47.36 35.45
CA ILE A 178 -7.11 46.90 34.31
C ILE A 178 -8.57 47.16 34.65
N LEU A 179 -9.21 48.07 33.92
CA LEU A 179 -10.62 48.38 34.09
C LEU A 179 -11.47 47.33 33.37
N CYS A 180 -12.47 46.81 34.06
CA CYS A 180 -13.28 45.68 33.60
C CYS A 180 -14.76 46.03 33.57
N GLU A 181 -15.43 45.62 32.50
CA GLU A 181 -16.88 45.71 32.34
C GLU A 181 -17.38 44.44 31.67
N ARG A 182 -18.32 43.76 32.32
CA ARG A 182 -19.00 42.57 31.82
C ARG A 182 -18.04 41.46 31.39
N GLY A 183 -17.07 41.15 32.26
CA GLY A 183 -16.06 40.10 32.01
C GLY A 183 -15.01 40.45 30.94
N LYS A 184 -14.96 41.71 30.49
CA LYS A 184 -13.98 42.19 29.51
C LYS A 184 -13.15 43.32 30.11
N ALA A 185 -11.85 43.33 29.82
CA ALA A 185 -11.05 44.51 30.06
C ALA A 185 -11.38 45.56 29.00
N ILE A 186 -11.75 46.74 29.45
CA ILE A 186 -12.12 47.88 28.60
C ILE A 186 -11.05 48.96 28.60
N GLY A 187 -10.06 48.85 29.48
CA GLY A 187 -8.95 49.79 29.55
C GLY A 187 -7.85 49.32 30.48
N CYS A 188 -6.67 49.90 30.34
CA CYS A 188 -5.55 49.61 31.20
C CYS A 188 -4.63 50.83 31.37
N GLU A 189 -4.12 50.97 32.59
CA GLU A 189 -3.18 51.98 33.03
C GLU A 189 -2.01 51.31 33.75
N GLU A 190 -0.78 51.77 33.48
CA GLU A 190 0.42 51.41 34.26
C GLU A 190 0.92 52.65 34.98
N LEU A 191 1.26 52.50 36.25
CA LEU A 191 2.00 53.48 37.03
C LEU A 191 3.39 52.92 37.33
N HIS A 192 4.42 53.61 36.88
CA HIS A 192 5.80 53.22 37.10
C HIS A 192 6.67 54.45 37.40
N HIS A 193 7.23 54.56 38.62
CA HIS A 193 7.99 55.74 39.10
C HIS A 193 7.32 57.09 38.79
N GLY A 194 6.00 57.17 38.88
CA GLY A 194 5.22 58.40 38.59
C GLY A 194 4.99 58.69 37.11
N PHE A 195 5.46 57.82 36.21
CA PHE A 195 5.07 57.80 34.81
C PHE A 195 3.80 56.96 34.64
N VAL A 196 2.88 57.46 33.82
CA VAL A 196 1.63 56.77 33.51
C VAL A 196 1.64 56.31 32.06
N GLY A 197 1.48 55.00 31.86
CA GLY A 197 1.28 54.37 30.56
C GLY A 197 -0.19 53.99 30.37
N TYR A 198 -0.65 53.94 29.12
CA TYR A 198 -2.04 53.58 28.80
C TYR A 198 -2.15 52.61 27.63
N GLY A 199 -3.24 51.83 27.62
CA GLY A 199 -3.68 51.04 26.49
C GLY A 199 -3.13 49.62 26.45
N GLU A 200 -3.50 48.87 25.40
CA GLU A 200 -3.29 47.42 25.32
C GLU A 200 -1.82 46.99 25.42
N LYS A 201 -0.88 47.82 24.92
CA LYS A 201 0.56 47.53 24.97
C LYS A 201 1.09 47.37 26.40
N VAL A 202 0.44 48.04 27.35
CA VAL A 202 0.82 48.02 28.75
C VAL A 202 0.54 46.66 29.39
N LEU A 203 -0.45 45.91 28.87
CA LEU A 203 -0.74 44.55 29.33
C LEU A 203 0.45 43.59 29.14
N GLU A 204 1.38 43.89 28.24
CA GLU A 204 2.59 43.06 28.06
C GLU A 204 3.43 42.96 29.34
N ARG A 205 3.34 43.99 30.22
CA ARG A 205 4.02 44.02 31.53
C ARG A 205 3.61 42.90 32.47
N LEU A 206 2.39 42.37 32.32
CA LEU A 206 1.90 41.23 33.10
C LEU A 206 2.87 40.05 33.07
N PHE A 207 3.51 39.84 31.92
CA PHE A 207 4.36 38.69 31.63
C PHE A 207 5.84 38.92 31.89
N GLU A 208 6.23 40.07 32.45
CA GLU A 208 7.61 40.28 32.85
C GLU A 208 8.03 39.34 33.98
N VAL A 209 9.31 39.00 34.03
CA VAL A 209 9.84 38.18 35.12
C VAL A 209 9.90 39.02 36.39
N GLY A 210 9.27 38.51 37.45
CA GLY A 210 9.17 39.21 38.73
C GLY A 210 8.04 38.71 39.60
N ASN A 211 8.09 39.07 40.88
CA ASN A 211 7.06 38.73 41.86
C ASN A 211 6.01 39.84 41.92
N GLY A 212 4.79 39.49 42.30
CA GLY A 212 3.74 40.48 42.46
C GLY A 212 2.46 39.91 43.04
N TYR A 213 1.50 40.79 43.28
CA TYR A 213 0.18 40.45 43.79
C TYR A 213 -0.91 41.17 42.99
N LEU A 214 -2.09 40.56 42.96
CA LEU A 214 -3.30 41.06 42.32
C LEU A 214 -4.38 41.28 43.38
N ASP A 215 -4.97 42.47 43.34
CA ASP A 215 -6.19 42.83 44.03
C ASP A 215 -7.34 43.00 43.03
N ILE A 216 -8.54 42.64 43.44
CA ILE A 216 -9.76 42.70 42.64
C ILE A 216 -10.76 43.59 43.37
N PHE A 217 -11.23 44.62 42.66
CA PHE A 217 -12.20 45.57 43.20
C PHE A 217 -13.47 45.55 42.35
N GLU A 218 -14.61 45.52 43.02
CA GLU A 218 -15.93 45.65 42.42
C GLU A 218 -16.34 47.12 42.38
N LEU A 219 -16.92 47.53 41.25
CA LEU A 219 -17.45 48.88 41.02
C LEU A 219 -18.96 48.82 40.75
N THR A 220 -19.67 49.85 41.18
CA THR A 220 -21.03 50.11 40.67
C THR A 220 -20.99 50.66 39.24
N GLU A 221 -22.09 50.54 38.49
CA GLU A 221 -22.19 51.13 37.14
C GLU A 221 -21.87 52.63 37.14
N GLY A 222 -22.35 53.37 38.16
CA GLY A 222 -22.05 54.80 38.29
C GLY A 222 -20.56 55.09 38.47
N GLN A 223 -19.85 54.29 39.28
CA GLN A 223 -18.40 54.42 39.45
C GLN A 223 -17.64 54.03 38.18
N LEU A 224 -18.08 53.00 37.46
CA LEU A 224 -17.50 52.64 36.18
C LEU A 224 -17.59 53.80 35.17
N GLU A 225 -18.76 54.42 35.04
CA GLU A 225 -18.99 55.53 34.11
C GLU A 225 -18.15 56.77 34.45
N VAL A 226 -17.96 57.07 35.73
CA VAL A 226 -17.04 58.14 36.15
C VAL A 226 -15.59 57.77 35.82
N SER A 227 -15.19 56.51 36.02
CA SER A 227 -13.83 56.04 35.72
C SER A 227 -13.51 56.17 34.23
N LYS A 228 -14.43 55.75 33.35
CA LYS A 228 -14.31 55.89 31.88
C LYS A 228 -14.17 57.35 31.45
N LYS A 229 -14.95 58.26 32.06
CA LYS A 229 -14.92 59.70 31.74
C LYS A 229 -13.64 60.38 32.21
N LYS A 230 -13.08 59.92 33.33
CA LYS A 230 -11.93 60.55 33.96
C LYS A 230 -10.63 60.25 33.22
N LYS A 231 -10.50 59.04 32.66
CA LYS A 231 -9.31 58.59 31.93
C LYS A 231 -9.67 57.93 30.59
N PRO A 232 -10.18 58.69 29.60
CA PRO A 232 -10.54 58.13 28.30
C PRO A 232 -9.33 57.54 27.57
N GLU A 233 -8.12 58.04 27.81
CA GLU A 233 -6.86 57.53 27.26
C GLU A 233 -6.50 56.12 27.72
N ALA A 234 -7.01 55.66 28.87
CA ALA A 234 -6.81 54.30 29.36
C ALA A 234 -7.67 53.28 28.60
N LEU A 235 -8.74 53.72 27.92
CA LEU A 235 -9.71 52.83 27.29
C LEU A 235 -9.17 52.22 26.00
N PHE A 236 -9.48 50.94 25.81
CA PHE A 236 -9.13 50.22 24.59
C PHE A 236 -10.07 50.61 23.45
N ASN A 237 -9.54 50.55 22.23
CA ASN A 237 -10.36 50.68 21.03
C ASN A 237 -11.38 49.53 20.92
N LYS A 238 -11.01 48.36 21.42
CA LYS A 238 -11.87 47.17 21.50
C LYS A 238 -11.68 46.49 22.85
N PRO A 239 -12.77 46.15 23.57
CA PRO A 239 -12.66 45.37 24.80
C PRO A 239 -11.99 44.02 24.56
N LEU A 240 -11.09 43.62 25.47
CA LEU A 240 -10.39 42.34 25.46
C LEU A 240 -11.03 41.38 26.46
N ALA A 241 -11.17 40.10 26.10
CA ALA A 241 -11.71 39.11 27.02
C ALA A 241 -10.75 38.88 28.20
N LEU A 242 -11.24 38.95 29.45
CA LEU A 242 -10.38 38.71 30.62
C LEU A 242 -9.78 37.31 30.63
N SER A 243 -10.48 36.33 30.06
CA SER A 243 -9.98 34.97 29.90
C SER A 243 -8.67 34.88 29.13
N GLU A 244 -8.40 35.85 28.24
CA GLU A 244 -7.23 35.86 27.37
C GLU A 244 -6.05 36.66 27.94
N ILE A 245 -6.32 37.69 28.75
CA ILE A 245 -5.30 38.67 29.18
C ILE A 245 -4.20 38.06 30.03
N PHE A 246 -4.52 37.01 30.79
CA PHE A 246 -3.56 36.34 31.67
C PHE A 246 -2.75 35.26 30.96
N ILE A 247 -3.05 34.93 29.70
CA ILE A 247 -2.24 34.00 28.91
C ILE A 247 -1.37 34.85 27.97
N PRO A 248 -0.06 34.56 27.79
CA PRO A 248 0.78 35.25 26.82
C PRO A 248 0.20 35.15 25.40
N GLU A 249 0.58 36.07 24.52
CA GLU A 249 0.15 36.03 23.13
C GLU A 249 0.51 34.67 22.50
N VAL A 250 -0.48 34.00 21.93
CA VAL A 250 -0.33 32.67 21.32
C VAL A 250 -0.32 32.87 19.80
N TYR A 251 0.62 32.24 19.12
CA TYR A 251 0.70 32.23 17.67
C TYR A 251 0.44 30.82 17.14
N LEU A 252 -0.38 30.74 16.09
CA LEU A 252 -0.60 29.52 15.31
C LEU A 252 0.07 29.68 13.94
N GLU A 253 1.17 28.98 13.76
CA GLU A 253 1.90 28.91 12.49
C GLU A 253 1.55 27.63 11.77
N LEU A 254 1.20 27.73 10.48
CA LEU A 254 0.89 26.58 9.63
C LEU A 254 1.91 26.52 8.49
N GLY A 255 2.24 25.33 8.02
CA GLY A 255 3.12 25.16 6.85
C GLY A 255 2.57 25.74 5.54
N GLY A 256 1.28 26.03 5.48
CA GLY A 256 0.55 26.60 4.35
C GLY A 256 -0.94 26.82 4.70
N ASP A 257 -1.68 27.40 3.77
CA ASP A 257 -3.13 27.64 3.85
C ASP A 257 -3.94 26.74 2.90
N LYS A 258 -3.29 26.16 1.90
CA LYS A 258 -3.88 25.26 0.91
C LYS A 258 -3.21 23.90 0.96
N TYR A 259 -4.05 22.89 1.10
CA TYR A 259 -3.66 21.50 1.17
C TYR A 259 -4.46 20.68 0.16
N VAL A 260 -4.02 19.47 -0.08
CA VAL A 260 -4.79 18.45 -0.77
C VAL A 260 -5.00 17.29 0.18
N VAL A 261 -6.12 16.60 0.02
CA VAL A 261 -6.37 15.40 0.81
C VAL A 261 -5.20 14.41 0.71
N GLY A 262 -4.78 13.90 1.88
CA GLY A 262 -3.58 13.08 2.06
C GLY A 262 -2.39 13.85 2.64
N ASP A 263 -2.42 15.19 2.62
CA ASP A 263 -1.37 16.00 3.22
C ASP A 263 -1.26 15.82 4.73
N LYS A 264 -0.04 16.00 5.24
CA LYS A 264 0.22 16.22 6.66
C LYS A 264 0.28 17.72 6.91
N LEU A 265 -0.75 18.25 7.56
CA LEU A 265 -0.72 19.56 8.16
C LEU A 265 0.34 19.55 9.26
N VAL A 266 1.30 20.47 9.18
CA VAL A 266 2.21 20.79 10.27
C VAL A 266 1.80 22.14 10.84
N ALA A 267 1.44 22.15 12.12
CA ALA A 267 1.04 23.34 12.84
C ALA A 267 1.93 23.53 14.07
N LYS A 268 2.39 24.75 14.33
CA LYS A 268 3.13 25.11 15.54
C LYS A 268 2.33 26.10 16.35
N VAL A 269 2.11 25.77 17.61
CA VAL A 269 1.54 26.67 18.61
C VAL A 269 2.70 27.22 19.41
N ARG A 270 2.87 28.55 19.42
CA ARG A 270 3.99 29.23 20.08
C ARG A 270 3.49 30.30 21.03
N LEU A 271 4.12 30.41 22.19
CA LEU A 271 3.89 31.48 23.15
C LEU A 271 4.91 32.61 22.92
N LYS A 272 4.45 33.86 22.98
CA LYS A 272 5.32 35.06 22.92
C LYS A 272 6.32 35.10 24.07
N THR A 273 5.86 34.69 25.26
CA THR A 273 6.64 34.63 26.50
C THR A 273 6.43 33.28 27.17
N LEU A 274 7.45 32.75 27.84
CA LEU A 274 7.38 31.47 28.54
C LEU A 274 6.48 31.57 29.78
N LEU A 275 5.73 30.50 30.03
CA LEU A 275 4.91 30.36 31.23
C LEU A 275 5.71 29.77 32.38
N SER A 276 5.38 30.21 33.60
CA SER A 276 5.86 29.63 34.85
C SER A 276 5.10 28.36 35.25
N ASP A 277 3.90 28.14 34.69
CA ASP A 277 3.04 26.98 34.95
C ASP A 277 2.75 26.18 33.67
N THR A 278 2.20 24.97 33.83
CA THR A 278 1.85 24.05 32.74
C THR A 278 0.60 24.53 32.02
N ALA A 279 0.68 24.71 30.70
CA ALA A 279 -0.47 25.02 29.86
C ALA A 279 -1.00 23.76 29.18
N GLN A 280 -2.29 23.48 29.31
CA GLN A 280 -2.96 22.47 28.48
C GLN A 280 -3.22 23.07 27.10
N VAL A 281 -2.86 22.34 26.05
CA VAL A 281 -3.12 22.75 24.67
C VAL A 281 -3.99 21.71 23.99
N GLN A 282 -5.19 22.13 23.60
CA GLN A 282 -6.12 21.37 22.79
C GLN A 282 -6.05 21.89 21.36
N PHE A 283 -5.34 21.15 20.51
CA PHE A 283 -5.27 21.40 19.09
C PHE A 283 -6.42 20.68 18.40
N SER A 284 -7.14 21.36 17.52
CA SER A 284 -8.26 20.77 16.78
C SER A 284 -8.34 21.29 15.36
N ILE A 285 -8.87 20.46 14.47
CA ILE A 285 -9.19 20.82 13.09
C ILE A 285 -10.68 20.59 12.92
N VAL A 286 -11.43 21.64 12.62
CA VAL A 286 -12.89 21.60 12.52
C VAL A 286 -13.30 22.03 11.13
N SER A 287 -14.07 21.18 10.45
CA SER A 287 -14.74 21.52 9.20
C SER A 287 -16.19 21.92 9.49
N PRO A 288 -16.71 23.01 8.88
CA PRO A 288 -18.12 23.38 9.02
C PRO A 288 -19.08 22.28 8.56
N GLU A 289 -18.70 21.50 7.56
CA GLU A 289 -19.56 20.45 6.97
C GLU A 289 -19.43 19.10 7.68
N LYS A 290 -18.22 18.76 8.13
CA LYS A 290 -17.89 17.41 8.65
C LYS A 290 -17.61 17.38 10.16
N GLY A 291 -17.67 18.53 10.83
CA GLY A 291 -17.34 18.65 12.24
C GLY A 291 -15.85 18.45 12.53
N LEU A 292 -15.53 17.79 13.64
CA LEU A 292 -14.16 17.58 14.10
C LEU A 292 -13.40 16.60 13.19
N LEU A 293 -12.40 17.08 12.46
CA LEU A 293 -11.55 16.29 11.57
C LEU A 293 -10.34 15.67 12.29
N GLY A 294 -9.89 16.29 13.38
CA GLY A 294 -8.79 15.81 14.20
C GLY A 294 -8.65 16.64 15.46
N GLU A 295 -8.20 16.01 16.53
CA GLU A 295 -7.96 16.65 17.82
C GLU A 295 -6.74 16.00 18.47
N GLU A 296 -5.89 16.82 19.07
CA GLU A 296 -4.77 16.37 19.88
C GLU A 296 -4.71 17.22 21.15
N LYS A 297 -4.76 16.54 22.30
CA LYS A 297 -4.58 17.17 23.61
C LYS A 297 -3.15 16.94 24.06
N SER A 298 -2.54 18.01 24.55
CA SER A 298 -1.14 18.02 24.96
C SER A 298 -0.95 19.06 26.06
N ALA A 299 0.29 19.22 26.52
CA ALA A 299 0.67 20.28 27.41
C ALA A 299 2.00 20.91 26.98
N LEU A 300 2.15 22.19 27.30
CA LEU A 300 3.41 22.92 27.35
C LEU A 300 3.84 22.97 28.82
N LEU A 301 4.99 22.37 29.13
CA LEU A 301 5.56 22.40 30.47
C LEU A 301 6.14 23.80 30.79
N PRO A 302 6.38 24.13 32.08
CA PRO A 302 7.06 25.37 32.46
C PRO A 302 8.37 25.56 31.68
N GLY A 303 8.54 26.71 31.05
CA GLY A 303 9.69 27.01 30.19
C GLY A 303 9.63 26.47 28.74
N GLU A 304 8.62 25.68 28.36
CA GLU A 304 8.39 25.31 26.96
C GLU A 304 7.64 26.42 26.21
N GLY A 305 8.21 26.89 25.11
CA GLY A 305 7.65 28.02 24.33
C GLY A 305 6.88 27.62 23.08
N GLU A 306 7.02 26.39 22.59
CA GLU A 306 6.34 25.93 21.37
C GLU A 306 5.99 24.45 21.38
N LYS A 307 4.92 24.09 20.67
CA LYS A 307 4.49 22.72 20.41
C LYS A 307 4.14 22.54 18.94
N GLU A 308 4.65 21.47 18.33
CA GLU A 308 4.36 21.09 16.95
C GLU A 308 3.33 19.95 16.90
N TYR A 309 2.33 20.09 16.03
CA TYR A 309 1.28 19.12 15.76
C TYR A 309 1.34 18.68 14.31
N LYS A 310 1.12 17.38 14.08
CA LYS A 310 1.13 16.78 12.74
C LYS A 310 -0.14 15.98 12.51
N VAL A 311 -1.00 16.48 11.62
CA VAL A 311 -2.29 15.85 11.36
C VAL A 311 -2.46 15.54 9.89
N ALA A 312 -2.86 14.31 9.58
CA ALA A 312 -3.18 13.90 8.21
C ALA A 312 -4.59 14.36 7.82
N LEU A 313 -4.69 15.13 6.75
CA LEU A 313 -5.94 15.68 6.23
C LEU A 313 -6.64 14.66 5.32
N LYS A 314 -7.71 14.04 5.81
CA LYS A 314 -8.42 12.95 5.10
C LYS A 314 -9.63 13.39 4.30
N ASN A 315 -10.09 14.62 4.49
CA ASN A 315 -11.32 15.14 3.91
C ASN A 315 -11.05 16.43 3.17
N ALA A 316 -11.59 16.54 1.95
CA ALA A 316 -11.67 17.81 1.23
C ALA A 316 -12.73 18.74 1.86
N GLY A 317 -12.57 20.03 1.61
CA GLY A 317 -13.41 21.12 2.09
C GLY A 317 -12.61 22.18 2.84
N SER A 318 -13.29 23.26 3.23
CA SER A 318 -12.73 24.25 4.15
C SER A 318 -12.69 23.69 5.57
N ALA A 319 -11.63 24.01 6.30
CA ALA A 319 -11.50 23.69 7.71
C ALA A 319 -10.82 24.85 8.47
N ARG A 320 -11.01 24.87 9.78
CA ARG A 320 -10.36 25.77 10.71
C ARG A 320 -9.45 24.96 11.61
N VAL A 321 -8.20 25.39 11.71
CA VAL A 321 -7.23 24.86 12.67
C VAL A 321 -7.31 25.75 13.89
N LEU A 322 -7.63 25.18 15.04
CA LEU A 322 -7.75 25.90 16.30
C LEU A 322 -6.74 25.35 17.31
N ALA A 323 -6.09 26.25 18.04
CA ALA A 323 -5.35 25.91 19.25
C ALA A 323 -6.00 26.62 20.42
N ARG A 324 -6.56 25.84 21.34
CA ARG A 324 -7.04 26.32 22.63
C ARG A 324 -5.97 26.06 23.68
N VAL A 325 -5.44 27.12 24.26
CA VAL A 325 -4.44 27.07 25.34
C VAL A 325 -5.15 27.41 26.64
N ILE A 326 -5.03 26.55 27.64
CA ILE A 326 -5.68 26.65 28.94
C ILE A 326 -4.61 26.63 30.02
N VAL A 327 -4.62 27.63 30.91
CA VAL A 327 -3.71 27.71 32.06
C VAL A 327 -4.57 27.94 33.30
N GLY A 328 -4.71 26.89 34.12
CA GLY A 328 -5.64 26.85 35.25
C GLY A 328 -7.06 27.28 34.85
N ASN A 329 -7.49 28.44 35.34
CA ASN A 329 -8.80 29.02 35.13
C ASN A 329 -8.88 29.91 33.88
N PHE A 330 -7.81 30.11 33.10
CA PHE A 330 -7.81 31.01 31.92
C PHE A 330 -7.75 30.21 30.60
N GLU A 331 -8.34 30.76 29.54
CA GLU A 331 -8.28 30.15 28.20
C GLU A 331 -8.08 31.20 27.10
N ARG A 332 -7.25 30.85 26.11
CA ARG A 332 -7.05 31.63 24.89
C ARG A 332 -7.16 30.72 23.67
N ILE A 333 -7.87 31.19 22.66
CA ILE A 333 -8.10 30.43 21.42
C ILE A 333 -7.51 31.21 20.26
N VAL A 334 -6.71 30.53 19.44
CA VAL A 334 -6.24 31.06 18.16
C VAL A 334 -6.66 30.14 17.03
N GLU A 335 -7.10 30.71 15.91
CA GLU A 335 -7.56 29.94 14.76
C GLU A 335 -6.97 30.44 13.44
N LYS A 336 -6.83 29.53 12.47
CA LYS A 336 -6.52 29.83 11.08
C LYS A 336 -7.35 28.97 10.15
N GLU A 337 -7.79 29.56 9.03
CA GLU A 337 -8.51 28.85 7.99
C GLU A 337 -7.54 28.12 7.05
N ILE A 338 -7.95 26.93 6.61
CA ILE A 338 -7.27 26.14 5.60
C ILE A 338 -8.28 25.64 4.56
N GLU A 339 -7.83 25.50 3.32
CA GLU A 339 -8.58 24.89 2.23
C GLU A 339 -7.96 23.52 1.90
N VAL A 340 -8.73 22.44 2.02
CA VAL A 340 -8.29 21.10 1.61
C VAL A 340 -8.97 20.72 0.29
N ARG A 341 -8.21 20.67 -0.80
CA ARG A 341 -8.74 20.35 -2.12
C ARG A 341 -8.84 18.85 -2.34
N PRO A 342 -9.88 18.36 -3.05
CA PRO A 342 -9.97 16.96 -3.45
C PRO A 342 -8.82 16.60 -4.39
N LEU A 343 -8.31 15.37 -4.24
CA LEU A 343 -7.38 14.79 -5.19
C LEU A 343 -8.18 14.30 -6.42
N ASP A 344 -8.39 15.16 -7.42
CA ASP A 344 -9.10 14.79 -8.65
C ASP A 344 -8.16 14.57 -9.84
N PHE A 345 -8.24 13.37 -10.42
CA PHE A 345 -7.44 12.93 -11.57
C PHE A 345 -8.22 11.91 -12.38
N GLN A 346 -8.03 11.84 -13.69
CA GLN A 346 -8.51 10.75 -14.53
C GLN A 346 -7.47 9.63 -14.52
N LEU A 347 -7.93 8.39 -14.34
CA LEU A 347 -7.12 7.19 -14.53
C LEU A 347 -7.58 6.53 -15.83
N THR A 348 -6.65 6.30 -16.74
CA THR A 348 -6.85 5.51 -17.95
C THR A 348 -5.81 4.42 -17.99
N ALA A 349 -6.15 3.25 -18.50
CA ALA A 349 -5.21 2.16 -18.66
C ALA A 349 -5.52 1.41 -19.95
N LYS A 350 -4.49 0.85 -20.58
CA LYS A 350 -4.61 0.03 -21.79
C LYS A 350 -3.60 -1.10 -21.78
N LEU A 351 -3.98 -2.22 -22.38
CA LEU A 351 -3.08 -3.34 -22.64
C LEU A 351 -2.40 -3.15 -24.00
N ASP A 352 -1.22 -3.77 -24.18
CA ASP A 352 -0.56 -3.79 -25.49
C ASP A 352 -1.23 -4.76 -26.48
N LYS A 353 -1.94 -5.77 -25.98
CA LYS A 353 -2.73 -6.76 -26.74
C LYS A 353 -4.00 -7.11 -25.98
N ASP A 354 -5.01 -7.61 -26.70
CA ASP A 354 -6.29 -8.06 -26.11
C ASP A 354 -6.27 -9.56 -25.71
N ALA A 355 -5.27 -10.31 -26.19
CA ALA A 355 -5.10 -11.73 -25.90
C ALA A 355 -3.62 -12.10 -25.74
N PHE A 356 -3.33 -12.98 -24.78
CA PHE A 356 -1.97 -13.37 -24.40
C PHE A 356 -1.83 -14.89 -24.30
N MET A 357 -0.66 -15.43 -24.62
CA MET A 357 -0.37 -16.85 -24.41
C MET A 357 0.06 -17.12 -22.96
N VAL A 358 -0.17 -18.34 -22.49
CA VAL A 358 0.37 -18.81 -21.20
C VAL A 358 1.90 -18.60 -21.15
N GLY A 359 2.39 -17.97 -20.08
CA GLY A 359 3.81 -17.67 -19.89
C GLY A 359 4.29 -16.36 -20.53
N GLU A 360 3.43 -15.64 -21.26
CA GLU A 360 3.78 -14.31 -21.78
C GLU A 360 3.78 -13.23 -20.69
N VAL A 361 4.45 -12.12 -20.98
CA VAL A 361 4.43 -10.92 -20.16
C VAL A 361 3.29 -10.02 -20.64
N VAL A 362 2.29 -9.83 -19.79
CA VAL A 362 1.20 -8.87 -19.97
C VAL A 362 1.76 -7.47 -19.73
N ARG A 363 1.55 -6.56 -20.68
CA ARG A 363 2.00 -5.17 -20.56
C ARG A 363 0.81 -4.26 -20.41
N CYS A 364 0.86 -3.38 -19.41
CA CYS A 364 -0.19 -2.42 -19.15
C CYS A 364 0.42 -1.03 -19.04
N ILE A 365 -0.09 -0.12 -19.87
CA ILE A 365 0.25 1.29 -19.82
C ILE A 365 -0.90 1.98 -19.09
N ALA A 366 -0.64 2.44 -17.87
CA ALA A 366 -1.55 3.26 -17.11
C ALA A 366 -1.13 4.73 -17.21
N THR A 367 -2.09 5.59 -17.53
CA THR A 367 -1.88 7.03 -17.63
C THR A 367 -2.82 7.73 -16.66
N THR A 368 -2.24 8.54 -15.77
CA THR A 368 -2.99 9.43 -14.89
C THR A 368 -2.93 10.85 -15.46
N LYS A 369 -4.11 11.43 -15.69
CA LYS A 369 -4.27 12.80 -16.18
C LYS A 369 -4.92 13.65 -15.12
N ILE A 370 -4.34 14.79 -14.81
CA ILE A 370 -4.69 15.51 -13.59
C ILE A 370 -5.31 16.86 -13.93
N SER A 371 -6.44 17.15 -13.29
CA SER A 371 -7.18 18.39 -13.44
C SER A 371 -6.40 19.50 -12.73
N ASN A 372 -5.49 20.17 -13.44
CA ASN A 372 -4.60 21.24 -12.94
C ASN A 372 -3.39 20.72 -12.10
N PRO A 373 -2.25 20.45 -12.78
CA PRO A 373 -1.07 19.90 -12.14
C PRO A 373 -0.31 20.89 -11.25
N GLU A 374 -0.54 22.21 -11.34
CA GLU A 374 0.26 23.19 -10.59
C GLU A 374 0.13 23.02 -9.07
N TYR A 375 -1.04 22.59 -8.57
CA TYR A 375 -1.26 22.34 -7.14
C TYR A 375 -0.93 20.90 -6.69
N LEU A 376 -0.63 19.98 -7.61
CA LEU A 376 -0.28 18.58 -7.33
C LEU A 376 1.15 18.22 -7.78
N ALA A 377 1.85 19.13 -8.43
CA ALA A 377 3.18 18.91 -9.00
C ALA A 377 4.16 18.42 -7.93
N GLY A 378 4.87 17.33 -8.23
CA GLY A 378 5.87 16.75 -7.34
C GLY A 378 5.33 15.81 -6.27
N ARG A 379 4.01 15.62 -6.17
CA ARG A 379 3.43 14.58 -5.29
C ARG A 379 3.64 13.19 -5.86
N ALA A 380 3.75 12.22 -4.98
CA ALA A 380 3.75 10.81 -5.33
C ALA A 380 2.37 10.17 -5.08
N LEU A 381 1.87 9.41 -6.05
CA LEU A 381 0.69 8.55 -5.91
C LEU A 381 1.11 7.09 -5.97
N TRP A 382 0.61 6.31 -5.02
CA TRP A 382 0.81 4.87 -5.01
C TRP A 382 -0.26 4.20 -5.86
N MET A 383 0.16 3.68 -7.02
CA MET A 383 -0.64 2.85 -7.90
C MET A 383 -0.47 1.39 -7.51
N THR A 384 -1.58 0.68 -7.37
CA THR A 384 -1.62 -0.76 -7.14
C THR A 384 -2.22 -1.42 -8.36
N PHE A 385 -1.46 -2.31 -8.96
CA PHE A 385 -1.87 -3.11 -10.10
C PHE A 385 -2.15 -4.52 -9.61
N ARG A 386 -3.32 -5.06 -9.93
CA ARG A 386 -3.72 -6.40 -9.50
C ARG A 386 -4.20 -7.21 -10.67
N LEU A 387 -3.53 -8.33 -10.90
CA LEU A 387 -3.90 -9.28 -11.92
C LEU A 387 -4.75 -10.40 -11.30
N PHE A 388 -5.98 -10.55 -11.77
CA PHE A 388 -6.90 -11.59 -11.36
C PHE A 388 -7.14 -12.59 -12.49
N MET A 389 -7.32 -13.86 -12.12
CA MET A 389 -7.74 -14.93 -13.01
C MET A 389 -8.83 -15.74 -12.34
N ASP A 390 -9.97 -15.90 -13.01
CA ASP A 390 -11.14 -16.60 -12.48
C ASP A 390 -11.50 -16.16 -11.04
N GLY A 391 -11.38 -14.86 -10.76
CA GLY A 391 -11.64 -14.25 -9.45
C GLY A 391 -10.53 -14.40 -8.40
N LYS A 392 -9.42 -15.08 -8.70
CA LYS A 392 -8.27 -15.22 -7.79
C LYS A 392 -7.18 -14.21 -8.14
N LEU A 393 -6.64 -13.52 -7.14
CA LEU A 393 -5.49 -12.63 -7.29
C LEU A 393 -4.23 -13.46 -7.57
N LEU A 394 -3.61 -13.25 -8.73
CA LEU A 394 -2.37 -13.91 -9.12
C LEU A 394 -1.14 -13.07 -8.74
N GLU A 395 -1.19 -11.76 -9.03
CA GLU A 395 -0.06 -10.86 -8.80
C GLU A 395 -0.56 -9.47 -8.37
N GLU A 396 0.13 -8.86 -7.40
CA GLU A 396 -0.04 -7.47 -7.01
C GLU A 396 1.30 -6.75 -7.12
N ARG A 397 1.33 -5.59 -7.81
CA ARG A 397 2.50 -4.69 -7.81
C ARG A 397 2.09 -3.30 -7.37
N LYS A 398 2.96 -2.69 -6.57
CA LYS A 398 2.82 -1.30 -6.13
C LYS A 398 3.91 -0.44 -6.74
N ARG A 399 3.52 0.73 -7.21
CA ARG A 399 4.41 1.71 -7.84
C ARG A 399 4.06 3.10 -7.39
N GLU A 400 5.10 3.87 -7.13
CA GLU A 400 4.97 5.28 -6.82
C GLU A 400 5.14 6.07 -8.11
N VAL A 401 4.16 6.92 -8.42
CA VAL A 401 4.16 7.77 -9.62
C VAL A 401 4.16 9.22 -9.18
N THR A 402 5.19 9.96 -9.57
CA THR A 402 5.22 11.40 -9.36
C THR A 402 4.25 12.11 -10.32
N ILE A 403 3.36 12.91 -9.77
CA ILE A 403 2.36 13.70 -10.48
C ILE A 403 3.02 14.81 -11.29
N GLN A 404 2.75 14.81 -12.58
CA GLN A 404 2.99 15.89 -13.54
C GLN A 404 1.68 16.19 -14.30
N LYS A 405 1.69 17.12 -15.26
CA LYS A 405 0.51 17.43 -16.11
C LYS A 405 -0.08 16.19 -16.78
N GLU A 406 0.79 15.26 -17.14
CA GLU A 406 0.48 13.93 -17.63
C GLU A 406 1.55 12.99 -17.09
N SER A 407 1.15 12.01 -16.27
CA SER A 407 2.06 11.01 -15.73
C SER A 407 1.71 9.67 -16.37
N VAL A 408 2.68 9.11 -17.11
CA VAL A 408 2.55 7.79 -17.75
C VAL A 408 3.41 6.81 -16.97
N LEU A 409 2.83 5.68 -16.61
CA LEU A 409 3.52 4.55 -16.01
C LEU A 409 3.26 3.30 -16.86
N ASP A 410 4.34 2.64 -17.27
CA ASP A 410 4.30 1.40 -18.03
C ASP A 410 4.73 0.24 -17.13
N GLU A 411 3.84 -0.72 -16.90
CA GLU A 411 4.06 -1.86 -16.01
C GLU A 411 3.90 -3.19 -16.71
N TYR A 412 4.72 -4.13 -16.27
CA TYR A 412 4.90 -5.44 -16.89
C TYR A 412 4.57 -6.52 -15.85
N PHE A 413 3.62 -7.38 -16.17
CA PHE A 413 3.18 -8.51 -15.34
C PHE A 413 3.53 -9.80 -16.06
N LYS A 414 4.15 -10.75 -15.36
CA LYS A 414 4.42 -12.06 -15.96
C LYS A 414 3.24 -12.96 -15.65
N LEU A 415 2.63 -13.52 -16.70
CA LEU A 415 1.49 -14.41 -16.56
C LEU A 415 1.97 -15.85 -16.32
N GLU A 416 2.04 -16.27 -15.06
CA GLU A 416 2.28 -17.67 -14.69
C GLU A 416 0.94 -18.39 -14.52
N VAL A 417 0.47 -19.02 -15.60
CA VAL A 417 -0.89 -19.56 -15.67
C VAL A 417 -0.86 -21.00 -16.13
N GLU A 418 -1.57 -21.87 -15.42
CA GLU A 418 -1.60 -23.31 -15.69
C GLU A 418 -2.85 -23.76 -16.48
N SER A 419 -3.86 -22.88 -16.62
CA SER A 419 -5.14 -23.18 -17.28
C SER A 419 -5.70 -22.00 -18.08
N GLY A 420 -6.50 -22.28 -19.12
CA GLY A 420 -7.12 -21.23 -19.96
C GLY A 420 -8.31 -20.55 -19.28
N GLY A 421 -8.61 -19.30 -19.66
CA GLY A 421 -9.67 -18.48 -19.08
C GLY A 421 -9.59 -17.01 -19.51
N TYR A 422 -10.31 -16.13 -18.81
CA TYR A 422 -10.15 -14.68 -18.92
C TYR A 422 -9.44 -14.14 -17.67
N ALA A 423 -8.69 -13.06 -17.86
CA ALA A 423 -8.02 -12.37 -16.78
C ALA A 423 -8.48 -10.92 -16.72
N ILE A 424 -8.51 -10.40 -15.50
CA ILE A 424 -8.85 -9.00 -15.23
C ILE A 424 -7.62 -8.35 -14.63
N LEU A 425 -7.09 -7.32 -15.28
CA LEU A 425 -6.12 -6.43 -14.65
C LEU A 425 -6.89 -5.23 -14.10
N THR A 426 -6.80 -5.02 -12.80
CA THR A 426 -7.30 -3.80 -12.17
C THR A 426 -6.14 -2.88 -11.84
N VAL A 427 -6.28 -1.61 -12.21
CA VAL A 427 -5.36 -0.55 -11.82
C VAL A 427 -6.09 0.32 -10.85
N THR A 428 -5.60 0.41 -9.61
CA THR A 428 -6.15 1.32 -8.60
C THR A 428 -5.10 2.30 -8.12
N THR A 429 -5.54 3.52 -7.85
CA THR A 429 -4.70 4.53 -7.19
C THR A 429 -5.10 4.62 -5.73
N SER A 430 -4.14 4.52 -4.83
CA SER A 430 -4.35 4.68 -3.39
C SER A 430 -4.11 6.12 -2.95
N GLY A 431 -4.97 6.61 -2.07
CA GLY A 431 -5.05 8.00 -1.63
C GLY A 431 -6.42 8.27 -1.02
N SER A 432 -6.82 9.53 -0.94
CA SER A 432 -8.13 9.93 -0.41
C SER A 432 -9.28 9.81 -1.43
N VAL A 433 -8.94 9.47 -2.67
CA VAL A 433 -9.84 9.20 -3.78
C VAL A 433 -9.36 7.92 -4.46
N GLU A 434 -10.19 6.89 -4.44
CA GLU A 434 -9.93 5.64 -5.15
C GLU A 434 -10.55 5.71 -6.55
N LYS A 435 -9.75 5.44 -7.58
CA LYS A 435 -10.23 5.24 -8.94
C LYS A 435 -9.69 3.90 -9.43
N SER A 436 -10.53 3.17 -10.16
CA SER A 436 -10.20 1.87 -10.73
C SER A 436 -10.48 1.84 -12.23
N VAL A 437 -9.64 1.13 -12.97
CA VAL A 437 -9.90 0.74 -14.35
C VAL A 437 -9.75 -0.77 -14.44
N GLU A 438 -10.78 -1.44 -14.95
CA GLU A 438 -10.76 -2.88 -15.21
C GLU A 438 -10.43 -3.12 -16.69
N LEU A 439 -9.44 -3.96 -16.94
CA LEU A 439 -9.01 -4.36 -18.26
C LEU A 439 -9.18 -5.87 -18.39
N LEU A 440 -10.06 -6.28 -19.30
CA LEU A 440 -10.30 -7.68 -19.60
C LEU A 440 -9.37 -8.12 -20.74
N PHE A 441 -8.76 -9.30 -20.59
CA PHE A 441 -8.01 -9.95 -21.65
C PHE A 441 -8.18 -11.46 -21.64
N GLU A 442 -7.98 -12.08 -22.79
CA GLU A 442 -8.19 -13.52 -22.99
C GLU A 442 -6.85 -14.27 -22.96
N ILE A 443 -6.85 -15.46 -22.34
CA ILE A 443 -5.68 -16.35 -22.37
C ILE A 443 -5.81 -17.36 -23.49
N ILE A 444 -4.91 -17.27 -24.46
CA ILE A 444 -4.79 -18.23 -25.56
C ILE A 444 -4.27 -19.55 -25.00
N ASN A 445 -5.08 -20.60 -25.10
CA ASN A 445 -4.73 -21.95 -24.68
C ASN A 445 -5.10 -22.96 -25.76
N LEU A 446 -4.12 -23.79 -26.11
CA LEU A 446 -4.25 -24.89 -27.07
C LEU A 446 -4.30 -26.22 -26.34
N LYS A 447 -5.47 -26.85 -26.35
CA LYS A 447 -5.71 -28.21 -25.83
C LYS A 447 -5.79 -29.19 -26.99
N ALA A 448 -5.28 -30.40 -26.75
CA ALA A 448 -5.38 -31.48 -27.73
C ALA A 448 -5.51 -32.82 -27.02
N ALA A 449 -6.25 -33.74 -27.63
CA ALA A 449 -6.35 -35.13 -27.22
C ALA A 449 -6.49 -36.01 -28.47
N LEU A 450 -5.71 -37.08 -28.54
CA LEU A 450 -5.77 -38.05 -29.63
C LEU A 450 -6.46 -39.32 -29.11
N GLU A 451 -7.57 -39.68 -29.75
CA GLU A 451 -8.36 -40.87 -29.40
C GLU A 451 -8.25 -41.90 -30.50
N LEU A 452 -7.99 -43.16 -30.14
CA LEU A 452 -7.92 -44.28 -31.08
C LEU A 452 -9.23 -45.05 -31.05
N GLU A 453 -9.69 -45.53 -32.21
CA GLU A 453 -10.90 -46.36 -32.30
C GLU A 453 -10.74 -47.70 -31.58
N LYS A 454 -9.52 -48.25 -31.58
CA LYS A 454 -9.17 -49.53 -30.93
C LYS A 454 -7.91 -49.39 -30.11
N LYS A 455 -7.79 -50.25 -29.09
CA LYS A 455 -6.58 -50.37 -28.27
C LYS A 455 -5.45 -51.07 -29.01
N ASP A 456 -5.79 -52.07 -29.82
CA ASP A 456 -4.85 -52.87 -30.60
C ASP A 456 -5.35 -53.00 -32.04
N TYR A 457 -4.41 -53.03 -32.98
CA TYR A 457 -4.67 -53.20 -34.42
C TYR A 457 -3.92 -54.43 -34.94
N ASN A 458 -4.36 -55.03 -36.05
CA ASN A 458 -3.60 -56.09 -36.72
C ASN A 458 -2.91 -55.56 -37.97
N VAL A 459 -1.76 -56.14 -38.35
CA VAL A 459 -1.14 -55.81 -39.64
C VAL A 459 -2.14 -56.01 -40.78
N GLY A 460 -2.32 -54.96 -41.59
CA GLY A 460 -3.26 -54.90 -42.70
C GLY A 460 -4.62 -54.28 -42.38
N GLU A 461 -4.90 -53.95 -41.11
CA GLU A 461 -6.08 -53.24 -40.65
C GLU A 461 -5.96 -51.72 -40.88
N GLU A 462 -7.09 -51.01 -41.02
CA GLU A 462 -7.10 -49.54 -41.10
C GLU A 462 -7.07 -48.94 -39.69
N PHE A 463 -5.96 -48.31 -39.34
CA PHE A 463 -5.83 -47.40 -38.20
C PHE A 463 -6.80 -46.22 -38.34
N ARG A 464 -7.49 -45.88 -37.25
CA ARG A 464 -8.36 -44.70 -37.15
C ARG A 464 -8.12 -43.95 -35.85
N GLY A 465 -7.59 -42.74 -35.97
CA GLY A 465 -7.40 -41.82 -34.85
C GLY A 465 -8.21 -40.54 -35.05
N ILE A 466 -8.80 -40.02 -33.97
CA ILE A 466 -9.49 -38.72 -33.96
C ILE A 466 -8.70 -37.79 -33.05
N LEU A 467 -8.15 -36.73 -33.62
CA LEU A 467 -7.54 -35.64 -32.87
C LEU A 467 -8.62 -34.60 -32.56
N ASN A 468 -8.94 -34.48 -31.28
CA ASN A 468 -9.76 -33.41 -30.73
C ASN A 468 -8.86 -32.23 -30.37
N ILE A 469 -9.16 -31.05 -30.91
CA ILE A 469 -8.40 -29.81 -30.69
C ILE A 469 -9.35 -28.81 -30.04
N GLY A 470 -8.93 -28.23 -28.92
CA GLY A 470 -9.63 -27.13 -28.27
C GLY A 470 -8.76 -25.89 -28.28
N MET A 471 -9.34 -24.74 -28.62
CA MET A 471 -8.69 -23.44 -28.52
C MET A 471 -9.61 -22.51 -27.73
N THR A 472 -9.07 -21.89 -26.68
CA THR A 472 -9.68 -20.72 -26.04
C THR A 472 -8.77 -19.53 -26.27
N PRO A 473 -9.27 -18.32 -26.55
CA PRO A 473 -10.68 -17.97 -26.80
C PRO A 473 -11.22 -18.58 -28.10
N THR A 474 -12.55 -18.59 -28.31
CA THR A 474 -13.19 -19.29 -29.43
C THR A 474 -12.97 -18.62 -30.78
N THR A 475 -12.24 -17.51 -30.87
CA THR A 475 -11.91 -16.87 -32.16
C THR A 475 -11.21 -17.86 -33.08
N ARG A 476 -11.61 -17.90 -34.36
CA ARG A 476 -11.03 -18.82 -35.34
C ARG A 476 -9.52 -18.59 -35.50
N ARG A 477 -8.72 -19.63 -35.30
CA ARG A 477 -7.25 -19.64 -35.46
C ARG A 477 -6.82 -20.81 -36.35
N ASP A 478 -5.86 -20.59 -37.25
CA ASP A 478 -5.30 -21.67 -38.07
C ASP A 478 -4.17 -22.40 -37.33
N VAL A 479 -4.41 -23.64 -36.95
CA VAL A 479 -3.45 -24.49 -36.22
C VAL A 479 -2.80 -25.46 -37.20
N LYS A 480 -1.47 -25.47 -37.25
CA LYS A 480 -0.70 -26.46 -38.01
C LYS A 480 -0.62 -27.75 -37.20
N VAL A 481 -0.94 -28.88 -37.82
CA VAL A 481 -0.92 -30.20 -37.20
C VAL A 481 -0.03 -31.12 -38.03
N SER A 482 0.97 -31.72 -37.39
CA SER A 482 1.79 -32.79 -37.95
C SER A 482 1.45 -34.09 -37.21
N PHE A 483 0.97 -35.09 -37.93
CA PHE A 483 0.69 -36.41 -37.40
C PHE A 483 1.74 -37.40 -37.89
N SER A 484 2.22 -38.26 -37.01
CA SER A 484 3.13 -39.35 -37.32
C SER A 484 2.66 -40.65 -36.69
N LEU A 485 2.84 -41.75 -37.40
CA LEU A 485 2.65 -43.11 -36.89
C LEU A 485 4.02 -43.78 -36.80
N ILE A 486 4.43 -44.14 -35.59
CA ILE A 486 5.76 -44.69 -35.30
C ILE A 486 5.57 -46.14 -34.83
N VAL A 487 6.31 -47.09 -35.40
CA VAL A 487 6.28 -48.51 -35.00
C VAL A 487 7.70 -48.98 -34.67
N GLY A 488 7.93 -49.32 -33.40
CA GLY A 488 9.28 -49.43 -32.84
C GLY A 488 9.97 -48.06 -32.88
N ASP A 489 11.11 -47.99 -33.55
CA ASP A 489 11.89 -46.75 -33.73
C ASP A 489 11.73 -46.14 -35.14
N GLU A 490 10.81 -46.66 -35.96
CA GLU A 490 10.64 -46.24 -37.35
C GLU A 490 9.31 -45.47 -37.53
N GLU A 491 9.39 -44.25 -38.08
CA GLU A 491 8.22 -43.51 -38.54
C GLU A 491 7.73 -44.11 -39.86
N ILE A 492 6.58 -44.77 -39.83
CA ILE A 492 6.02 -45.46 -41.02
C ILE A 492 5.03 -44.60 -41.79
N PHE A 493 4.58 -43.49 -41.21
CA PHE A 493 3.68 -42.54 -41.84
C PHE A 493 3.80 -41.17 -41.18
N SER A 494 3.76 -40.11 -41.98
CA SER A 494 3.55 -38.75 -41.50
C SER A 494 2.72 -37.93 -42.48
N GLU A 495 1.96 -37.00 -41.91
CA GLU A 495 1.09 -36.08 -42.63
C GLU A 495 1.04 -34.73 -41.93
N ALA A 496 1.13 -33.64 -42.68
CA ALA A 496 1.03 -32.28 -42.16
C ALA A 496 -0.18 -31.56 -42.76
N ASN A 497 -1.03 -31.03 -41.89
CA ASN A 497 -2.28 -30.34 -42.25
C ASN A 497 -2.39 -29.01 -41.50
N THR A 498 -3.26 -28.13 -41.96
CA THR A 498 -3.66 -26.91 -41.23
C THR A 498 -5.17 -26.90 -41.07
N ILE A 499 -5.65 -26.65 -39.86
CA ILE A 499 -7.08 -26.63 -39.54
C ILE A 499 -7.47 -25.34 -38.84
N GLY A 500 -8.57 -24.73 -39.27
CA GLY A 500 -9.17 -23.60 -38.56
C GLY A 500 -9.92 -24.10 -37.32
N VAL A 501 -9.51 -23.63 -36.14
CA VAL A 501 -10.11 -23.99 -34.85
C VAL A 501 -10.89 -22.80 -34.30
N GLU A 502 -12.20 -22.97 -34.15
CA GLU A 502 -13.13 -21.99 -33.56
C GLU A 502 -13.76 -22.64 -32.31
N GLY A 503 -13.12 -22.45 -31.16
CA GLY A 503 -13.46 -23.15 -29.92
C GLY A 503 -13.01 -24.61 -29.91
N ASN A 504 -13.62 -25.45 -30.76
CA ASN A 504 -13.26 -26.86 -30.89
C ASN A 504 -13.19 -27.29 -32.37
N ALA A 505 -12.24 -28.15 -32.70
CA ALA A 505 -12.11 -28.77 -34.01
C ALA A 505 -11.76 -30.26 -33.87
N ARG A 506 -12.04 -31.02 -34.92
CA ARG A 506 -11.71 -32.45 -34.99
C ARG A 506 -11.03 -32.75 -36.32
N MET A 507 -10.00 -33.58 -36.28
CA MET A 507 -9.35 -34.11 -37.47
C MET A 507 -9.18 -35.61 -37.33
N ALA A 508 -9.58 -36.35 -38.36
CA ALA A 508 -9.49 -37.80 -38.39
C ALA A 508 -8.30 -38.24 -39.25
N PHE A 509 -7.53 -39.20 -38.75
CA PHE A 509 -6.43 -39.82 -39.47
C PHE A 509 -6.79 -41.26 -39.78
N ARG A 510 -6.53 -41.69 -41.02
CA ARG A 510 -6.77 -43.07 -41.47
C ARG A 510 -5.57 -43.61 -42.20
N ARG A 511 -5.11 -44.80 -41.83
CA ARG A 511 -3.94 -45.43 -42.47
C ARG A 511 -3.99 -46.95 -42.34
N VAL A 512 -3.65 -47.69 -43.38
CA VAL A 512 -3.46 -49.14 -43.24
C VAL A 512 -2.12 -49.41 -42.56
N VAL A 513 -2.13 -50.20 -41.48
CA VAL A 513 -0.88 -50.55 -40.76
C VAL A 513 -0.17 -51.70 -41.47
N GLU A 514 1.13 -51.54 -41.74
CA GLU A 514 1.89 -52.49 -42.58
C GLU A 514 2.96 -53.26 -41.80
N LYS A 515 3.25 -52.83 -40.57
CA LYS A 515 4.33 -53.35 -39.73
C LYS A 515 3.81 -53.68 -38.33
N ALA A 516 4.13 -54.88 -37.83
CA ALA A 516 3.78 -55.30 -36.47
C ALA A 516 4.77 -54.71 -35.44
N GLY A 517 4.31 -54.54 -34.21
CA GLY A 517 5.12 -54.08 -33.08
C GLY A 517 4.39 -53.08 -32.20
N LYS A 518 5.09 -52.59 -31.17
CA LYS A 518 4.63 -51.46 -30.36
C LYS A 518 4.60 -50.20 -31.23
N ALA A 519 3.51 -49.47 -31.16
CA ALA A 519 3.29 -48.31 -32.00
C ALA A 519 2.87 -47.10 -31.18
N ASN A 520 3.21 -45.90 -31.67
CA ASN A 520 2.79 -44.63 -31.10
C ASN A 520 2.16 -43.79 -32.21
N ALA A 521 0.95 -43.32 -31.96
CA ALA A 521 0.34 -42.27 -32.76
C ALA A 521 0.69 -40.92 -32.12
N VAL A 522 1.40 -40.07 -32.86
CA VAL A 522 1.91 -38.78 -32.36
C VAL A 522 1.29 -37.66 -33.18
N ALA A 523 0.63 -36.71 -32.51
CA ALA A 523 0.18 -35.47 -33.14
C ALA A 523 0.88 -34.27 -32.48
N THR A 524 1.59 -33.50 -33.30
CA THR A 524 2.21 -32.23 -32.94
C THR A 524 1.39 -31.09 -33.51
N LEU A 525 0.84 -30.26 -32.64
CA LEU A 525 0.10 -29.06 -32.98
C LEU A 525 0.97 -27.83 -32.75
N SER A 526 0.91 -26.86 -33.65
CA SER A 526 1.61 -25.59 -33.51
C SER A 526 0.74 -24.41 -33.96
N PHE A 527 0.76 -23.35 -33.15
CA PHE A 527 0.12 -22.07 -33.43
C PHE A 527 1.02 -20.95 -32.89
N ASP A 528 1.54 -20.10 -33.79
CA ASP A 528 2.55 -19.10 -33.46
C ASP A 528 3.73 -19.70 -32.65
N LYS A 529 3.89 -19.32 -31.37
CA LYS A 529 4.91 -19.89 -30.46
C LYS A 529 4.43 -21.09 -29.63
N LEU A 530 3.13 -21.39 -29.63
CA LEU A 530 2.58 -22.52 -28.89
C LEU A 530 2.85 -23.82 -29.65
N LYS A 531 3.37 -24.82 -28.94
CA LYS A 531 3.55 -26.18 -29.43
C LYS A 531 2.95 -27.16 -28.42
N LYS A 532 2.09 -28.06 -28.90
CA LYS A 532 1.50 -29.14 -28.10
C LYS A 532 1.76 -30.47 -28.79
N VAL A 533 2.26 -31.45 -28.06
CA VAL A 533 2.44 -32.81 -28.55
C VAL A 533 1.51 -33.72 -27.75
N VAL A 534 0.77 -34.56 -28.45
CA VAL A 534 -0.03 -35.63 -27.86
C VAL A 534 0.40 -36.95 -28.47
N GLU A 535 0.61 -37.94 -27.61
CA GLU A 535 1.10 -39.25 -27.99
C GLU A 535 0.16 -40.30 -27.41
N THR A 536 -0.18 -41.32 -28.21
CA THR A 536 -1.03 -42.42 -27.76
C THR A 536 -0.38 -43.74 -28.16
N PRO A 537 0.14 -44.51 -27.19
CA PRO A 537 0.70 -45.83 -27.46
C PRO A 537 -0.40 -46.85 -27.74
N PHE A 538 -0.11 -47.78 -28.62
CA PHE A 538 -0.96 -48.92 -28.95
C PHE A 538 -0.10 -50.07 -29.49
N GLU A 539 -0.70 -51.25 -29.69
CA GLU A 539 0.01 -52.41 -30.22
C GLU A 539 -0.52 -52.81 -31.60
N ILE A 540 0.39 -53.12 -32.53
CA ILE A 540 0.06 -53.72 -33.82
C ILE A 540 0.46 -55.19 -33.77
N LEU A 541 -0.54 -56.06 -33.65
CA LEU A 541 -0.35 -57.50 -33.56
C LEU A 541 0.03 -58.11 -34.92
N PRO A 542 0.92 -59.11 -34.94
CA PRO A 542 1.27 -59.84 -36.15
C PRO A 542 0.07 -60.63 -36.70
N LEU A 543 0.07 -60.86 -38.01
CA LEU A 543 -0.91 -61.67 -38.73
C LEU A 543 -1.05 -63.09 -38.13
N ASN A 544 -2.26 -63.49 -37.72
CA ASN A 544 -2.55 -64.87 -37.30
C ASN A 544 -3.35 -65.63 -38.39
N PHE A 545 -2.66 -66.36 -39.27
CA PHE A 545 -3.25 -67.38 -40.15
C PHE A 545 -3.14 -68.77 -39.50
N LYS A 546 -3.84 -69.80 -40.00
CA LYS A 546 -3.58 -71.20 -39.61
C LYS A 546 -3.27 -72.04 -40.85
N LEU A 547 -2.08 -72.63 -40.89
CA LEU A 547 -1.64 -73.55 -41.94
C LEU A 547 -1.68 -74.99 -41.41
N SER A 548 -2.41 -75.87 -42.10
CA SER A 548 -2.30 -77.32 -41.94
C SER A 548 -1.98 -77.97 -43.30
N ALA A 549 -1.30 -79.10 -43.28
CA ALA A 549 -1.02 -79.88 -44.48
C ALA A 549 -1.00 -81.37 -44.15
N GLY A 550 -1.36 -82.21 -45.13
CA GLY A 550 -1.36 -83.65 -45.01
C GLY A 550 -0.93 -84.34 -46.30
N LEU A 551 -0.38 -85.54 -46.15
CA LEU A 551 -0.11 -86.48 -47.25
C LEU A 551 -1.21 -87.54 -47.29
N ASP A 552 -1.48 -88.11 -48.46
CA ASP A 552 -2.44 -89.21 -48.58
C ASP A 552 -1.85 -90.55 -48.07
N LYS A 553 -0.53 -90.71 -48.14
CA LYS A 553 0.22 -91.85 -47.60
C LYS A 553 1.52 -91.42 -46.91
N GLU A 554 2.04 -92.27 -46.03
CA GLU A 554 3.35 -92.09 -45.38
C GLU A 554 4.48 -92.86 -46.09
N VAL A 555 4.13 -93.82 -46.95
CA VAL A 555 5.06 -94.65 -47.73
C VAL A 555 4.61 -94.68 -49.18
N TYR A 556 5.53 -94.34 -50.09
CA TYR A 556 5.33 -94.31 -51.54
C TYR A 556 6.32 -95.23 -52.24
N VAL A 557 6.06 -95.55 -53.50
CA VAL A 557 6.97 -96.31 -54.36
C VAL A 557 7.60 -95.40 -55.41
N VAL A 558 8.82 -95.71 -55.86
CA VAL A 558 9.46 -95.02 -56.99
C VAL A 558 8.55 -95.13 -58.23
N GLY A 559 8.27 -93.99 -58.87
CA GLY A 559 7.32 -93.85 -59.97
C GLY A 559 5.90 -93.45 -59.54
N GLU A 560 5.59 -93.48 -58.24
CA GLU A 560 4.29 -93.06 -57.70
C GLU A 560 4.20 -91.53 -57.61
N GLU A 561 2.99 -90.99 -57.84
CA GLU A 561 2.70 -89.56 -57.66
C GLU A 561 2.40 -89.28 -56.17
N LEU A 562 3.24 -88.46 -55.53
CA LEU A 562 3.01 -87.94 -54.19
C LEU A 562 1.95 -86.84 -54.25
N ARG A 563 0.96 -86.91 -53.35
CA ARG A 563 -0.10 -85.90 -53.21
C ARG A 563 -0.08 -85.26 -51.82
N CYS A 564 0.13 -83.95 -51.78
CA CYS A 564 0.05 -83.16 -50.55
C CYS A 564 -1.06 -82.11 -50.63
N VAL A 565 -1.96 -82.11 -49.64
CA VAL A 565 -3.03 -81.12 -49.54
C VAL A 565 -2.71 -80.16 -48.41
N ALA A 566 -2.56 -78.87 -48.74
CA ALA A 566 -2.34 -77.78 -47.81
C ALA A 566 -3.62 -76.96 -47.64
N LYS A 567 -4.05 -76.74 -46.40
CA LYS A 567 -5.19 -75.89 -46.07
C LYS A 567 -4.73 -74.65 -45.32
N LEU A 568 -5.10 -73.49 -45.85
CA LEU A 568 -4.85 -72.18 -45.26
C LEU A 568 -6.19 -71.56 -44.83
N VAL A 569 -6.38 -71.40 -43.52
CA VAL A 569 -7.52 -70.68 -42.96
C VAL A 569 -7.20 -69.19 -42.98
N ILE A 570 -7.89 -68.45 -43.84
CA ILE A 570 -7.64 -67.03 -44.11
C ILE A 570 -8.71 -66.19 -43.40
N PRO A 571 -8.34 -65.32 -42.44
CA PRO A 571 -9.30 -64.43 -41.80
C PRO A 571 -9.98 -63.46 -42.78
N GLU A 572 -11.25 -63.14 -42.54
CA GLU A 572 -12.09 -62.35 -43.45
C GLU A 572 -11.50 -60.97 -43.82
N HIS A 573 -10.76 -60.34 -42.91
CA HIS A 573 -10.11 -59.03 -43.14
C HIS A 573 -8.94 -59.06 -44.14
N PHE A 574 -8.51 -60.24 -44.61
CA PHE A 574 -7.51 -60.36 -45.69
C PHE A 574 -8.09 -60.25 -47.10
N ARG A 575 -9.41 -60.03 -47.24
CA ARG A 575 -10.10 -60.04 -48.53
C ARG A 575 -9.42 -59.13 -49.56
N GLY A 576 -9.04 -59.70 -50.71
CA GLY A 576 -8.39 -59.02 -51.83
C GLY A 576 -6.85 -59.10 -51.84
N LYS A 577 -6.18 -59.59 -50.78
CA LYS A 577 -4.70 -59.71 -50.75
C LYS A 577 -4.22 -61.03 -51.37
N ARG A 578 -3.06 -61.01 -52.04
CA ARG A 578 -2.40 -62.23 -52.55
C ARG A 578 -1.34 -62.75 -51.57
N LEU A 579 -1.52 -63.97 -51.09
CA LEU A 579 -0.59 -64.71 -50.24
C LEU A 579 0.19 -65.73 -51.08
N LYS A 580 1.34 -66.22 -50.61
CA LYS A 580 2.09 -67.30 -51.27
C LYS A 580 2.15 -68.53 -50.36
N ILE A 581 1.87 -69.69 -50.92
CA ILE A 581 2.11 -70.99 -50.29
C ILE A 581 3.23 -71.67 -51.07
N ALA A 582 4.27 -72.12 -50.35
CA ALA A 582 5.40 -72.83 -50.91
C ALA A 582 5.42 -74.27 -50.38
N PHE A 583 5.52 -75.21 -51.30
CA PHE A 583 5.77 -76.63 -51.06
C PHE A 583 7.22 -76.94 -51.43
N LYS A 584 7.93 -77.63 -50.55
CA LYS A 584 9.32 -78.07 -50.77
C LYS A 584 9.45 -79.55 -50.42
N LEU A 585 9.96 -80.35 -51.36
CA LEU A 585 10.27 -81.76 -51.13
C LEU A 585 11.78 -81.92 -50.94
N PHE A 586 12.17 -82.51 -49.82
CA PHE A 586 13.54 -82.88 -49.52
C PHE A 586 13.69 -84.39 -49.58
N LEU A 587 14.78 -84.90 -50.15
CA LEU A 587 15.15 -86.32 -50.16
C LEU A 587 16.57 -86.44 -49.59
N ASN A 588 16.74 -87.26 -48.54
CA ASN A 588 18.02 -87.43 -47.83
C ASN A 588 18.71 -86.08 -47.54
N ASP A 589 17.93 -85.12 -47.03
CA ASP A 589 18.33 -83.74 -46.70
C ASP A 589 18.71 -82.82 -47.88
N ALA A 590 18.61 -83.28 -49.13
CA ALA A 590 18.75 -82.44 -50.32
C ALA A 590 17.39 -81.94 -50.81
N LEU A 591 17.28 -80.63 -51.13
CA LEU A 591 16.07 -80.06 -51.73
C LEU A 591 15.92 -80.58 -53.16
N LEU A 592 14.86 -81.36 -53.40
CA LEU A 592 14.61 -82.01 -54.68
C LEU A 592 13.64 -81.19 -55.54
N GLU A 593 12.63 -80.58 -54.91
CA GLU A 593 11.64 -79.78 -55.63
C GLU A 593 11.10 -78.61 -54.80
N THR A 594 10.74 -77.52 -55.48
CA THR A 594 10.02 -76.38 -54.89
C THR A 594 8.87 -75.97 -55.81
N LEU A 595 7.66 -75.94 -55.27
CA LEU A 595 6.47 -75.46 -55.95
C LEU A 595 5.87 -74.29 -55.18
N GLU A 596 5.64 -73.16 -55.86
CA GLU A 596 4.99 -71.99 -55.28
C GLU A 596 3.62 -71.72 -55.92
N ARG A 597 2.66 -71.34 -55.09
CA ARG A 597 1.31 -70.94 -55.51
C ARG A 597 0.89 -69.63 -54.87
N GLY A 598 0.32 -68.74 -55.67
CA GLY A 598 -0.27 -67.49 -55.22
C GLY A 598 -1.75 -67.67 -54.90
N VAL A 599 -2.17 -67.30 -53.69
CA VAL A 599 -3.52 -67.45 -53.17
C VAL A 599 -4.15 -66.09 -52.99
N LEU A 600 -5.27 -65.82 -53.66
CA LEU A 600 -6.06 -64.61 -53.39
C LEU A 600 -6.98 -64.88 -52.20
N ALA A 601 -6.81 -64.12 -51.13
CA ALA A 601 -7.70 -64.14 -49.98
C ALA A 601 -9.08 -63.63 -50.39
N SER A 602 -10.03 -64.52 -50.70
CA SER A 602 -11.38 -64.15 -51.17
C SER A 602 -12.45 -64.25 -50.07
N GLY A 603 -12.05 -64.64 -48.85
CA GLY A 603 -12.92 -64.81 -47.66
C GLY A 603 -13.26 -66.26 -47.31
N TRP A 604 -12.78 -67.24 -48.08
CA TRP A 604 -12.96 -68.68 -47.82
C TRP A 604 -11.63 -69.33 -47.43
N ASP A 605 -11.67 -70.41 -46.64
CA ASP A 605 -10.50 -71.29 -46.43
C ASP A 605 -9.95 -71.74 -47.79
N HIS A 606 -8.65 -71.51 -48.03
CA HIS A 606 -8.01 -71.93 -49.27
C HIS A 606 -7.42 -73.33 -49.11
N VAL A 607 -7.69 -74.21 -50.07
CA VAL A 607 -7.08 -75.54 -50.14
C VAL A 607 -6.27 -75.61 -51.42
N GLU A 608 -4.99 -75.93 -51.30
CA GLU A 608 -4.07 -76.08 -52.41
C GLU A 608 -3.51 -77.51 -52.43
N GLU A 609 -3.40 -78.06 -53.62
CA GLU A 609 -2.91 -79.41 -53.81
C GLU A 609 -1.61 -79.42 -54.61
N PHE A 610 -0.59 -80.00 -54.02
CA PHE A 610 0.72 -80.17 -54.63
C PHE A 610 0.91 -81.64 -55.03
N ARG A 611 1.36 -81.86 -56.26
CA ARG A 611 1.65 -83.19 -56.80
C ARG A 611 3.04 -83.23 -57.40
N THR A 612 3.72 -84.35 -57.20
CA THR A 612 5.02 -84.61 -57.82
C THR A 612 5.29 -86.10 -57.95
N VAL A 613 6.00 -86.51 -59.00
CA VAL A 613 6.36 -87.91 -59.24
C VAL A 613 7.70 -88.23 -58.57
N LEU A 614 7.70 -89.29 -57.77
CA LEU A 614 8.86 -89.67 -56.97
C LEU A 614 9.82 -90.55 -57.77
N ASN A 615 10.95 -89.99 -58.19
CA ASN A 615 11.87 -90.67 -59.11
C ASN A 615 13.02 -91.45 -58.42
N THR A 616 13.10 -91.43 -57.09
CA THR A 616 14.21 -92.05 -56.36
C THR A 616 13.77 -92.49 -54.96
N SER A 617 14.32 -93.61 -54.48
CA SER A 617 14.04 -94.16 -53.15
C SER A 617 14.83 -93.44 -52.04
N GLY A 618 14.31 -93.42 -50.81
CA GLY A 618 14.97 -92.77 -49.68
C GLY A 618 14.03 -92.23 -48.60
N SER A 619 14.60 -91.55 -47.61
CA SER A 619 13.83 -90.82 -46.60
C SER A 619 13.56 -89.41 -47.11
N ALA A 620 12.30 -88.99 -47.13
CA ALA A 620 11.91 -87.70 -47.66
C ALA A 620 11.11 -86.88 -46.64
N LEU A 621 11.17 -85.55 -46.79
CA LEU A 621 10.48 -84.58 -45.96
C LEU A 621 9.79 -83.54 -46.85
N VAL A 622 8.47 -83.45 -46.74
CA VAL A 622 7.71 -82.35 -47.33
C VAL A 622 7.63 -81.19 -46.33
N VAL A 623 7.93 -79.99 -46.78
CA VAL A 623 7.78 -78.75 -46.01
C VAL A 623 6.81 -77.83 -46.74
N VAL A 624 5.67 -77.55 -46.11
CA VAL A 624 4.71 -76.56 -46.61
C VAL A 624 4.83 -75.31 -45.76
N SER A 625 4.96 -74.14 -46.38
CA SER A 625 5.08 -72.86 -45.68
C SER A 625 4.25 -71.75 -46.32
N ALA A 626 3.73 -70.85 -45.49
CA ALA A 626 3.02 -69.66 -45.92
C ALA A 626 3.22 -68.56 -44.89
N GLN A 627 3.65 -67.36 -45.31
CA GLN A 627 3.79 -66.14 -44.49
C GLN A 627 4.48 -66.30 -43.12
N GLY A 628 5.32 -67.32 -42.93
CA GLY A 628 6.06 -67.59 -41.69
C GLY A 628 5.61 -68.81 -40.88
N GLN A 629 4.45 -69.41 -41.17
CA GLN A 629 4.12 -70.74 -40.61
C GLN A 629 4.65 -71.84 -41.50
N THR A 630 5.03 -72.96 -40.88
CA THR A 630 5.62 -74.12 -41.54
C THR A 630 5.03 -75.41 -40.99
N VAL A 631 4.66 -76.34 -41.88
CA VAL A 631 4.24 -77.70 -41.57
C VAL A 631 5.24 -78.66 -42.22
N LYS A 632 5.74 -79.63 -41.46
CA LYS A 632 6.74 -80.62 -41.90
C LYS A 632 6.11 -82.02 -41.87
N LEU A 633 6.19 -82.74 -42.98
CA LEU A 633 5.54 -84.04 -43.18
C LEU A 633 6.59 -85.06 -43.66
N PRO A 634 7.07 -85.96 -42.77
CA PRO A 634 8.03 -86.99 -43.15
C PRO A 634 7.34 -88.11 -43.96
N LEU A 635 8.06 -88.71 -44.90
CA LEU A 635 7.63 -89.87 -45.66
C LEU A 635 8.82 -90.79 -46.06
N LYS A 636 8.51 -92.00 -46.52
CA LYS A 636 9.50 -92.93 -47.09
C LYS A 636 9.15 -93.32 -48.52
N ILE A 637 10.16 -93.42 -49.38
CA ILE A 637 10.01 -93.85 -50.78
C ILE A 637 10.77 -95.16 -50.96
N LYS A 638 10.10 -96.21 -51.43
CA LYS A 638 10.65 -97.56 -51.63
C LYS A 638 10.76 -97.91 -53.11
N GLU A 639 11.69 -98.79 -53.46
CA GLU A 639 11.70 -99.45 -54.77
C GLU A 639 10.72 -100.64 -54.79
N GLU A 640 10.08 -100.88 -55.94
CA GLU A 640 9.12 -101.97 -56.11
C GLU A 640 9.87 -103.31 -56.33
N LEU A 641 9.61 -104.31 -55.49
CA LEU A 641 10.12 -105.68 -55.62
C LEU A 641 8.95 -106.61 -55.98
N PHE A 642 9.10 -107.44 -57.02
CA PHE A 642 8.01 -108.32 -57.49
C PHE A 642 7.82 -109.52 -56.55
N GLU A 643 6.58 -109.80 -56.12
CA GLU A 643 6.25 -111.01 -55.35
C GLU A 643 6.21 -112.28 -56.25
N VAL A 644 6.95 -113.31 -55.83
CA VAL A 644 7.37 -114.48 -56.63
C VAL A 644 6.26 -115.52 -56.88
N ASP A 645 5.10 -115.39 -56.23
CA ASP A 645 4.04 -116.42 -56.26
C ASP A 645 3.10 -116.32 -57.49
N GLY A 646 3.27 -115.31 -58.37
CA GLY A 646 2.48 -115.12 -59.59
C GLY A 646 3.25 -115.12 -60.93
N LEU A 647 4.58 -115.30 -60.92
CA LEU A 647 5.40 -115.26 -62.14
C LEU A 647 5.52 -116.64 -62.81
N SER A 648 5.25 -116.71 -64.12
CA SER A 648 5.40 -117.93 -64.92
C SER A 648 6.85 -118.42 -64.92
N MET A 649 7.08 -119.73 -65.14
CA MET A 649 8.44 -120.28 -65.24
C MET A 649 9.27 -119.61 -66.34
N GLU A 650 8.64 -119.13 -67.41
CA GLU A 650 9.31 -118.37 -68.48
C GLU A 650 9.87 -117.04 -67.98
N ILE A 651 9.10 -116.25 -67.23
CA ILE A 651 9.55 -114.94 -66.74
C ILE A 651 10.65 -115.12 -65.67
N LYS A 652 10.54 -116.14 -64.82
CA LYS A 652 11.60 -116.48 -63.86
C LYS A 652 12.91 -116.87 -64.55
N ARG A 653 12.83 -117.52 -65.72
CA ARG A 653 14.02 -117.88 -66.51
C ARG A 653 14.59 -116.66 -67.25
N MET A 654 13.74 -115.79 -67.81
CA MET A 654 14.18 -114.54 -68.45
C MET A 654 14.90 -113.60 -67.48
N LEU A 655 14.35 -113.38 -66.28
CA LEU A 655 15.01 -112.56 -65.25
C LEU A 655 16.36 -113.13 -64.81
N LYS A 656 16.51 -114.46 -64.89
CA LYS A 656 17.76 -115.17 -64.62
C LYS A 656 18.78 -115.00 -65.75
N ASP A 657 18.34 -115.17 -66.99
CA ASP A 657 19.18 -115.04 -68.18
C ASP A 657 19.67 -113.58 -68.38
N GLU A 658 18.92 -112.58 -67.88
CA GLU A 658 19.27 -111.14 -67.89
C GLU A 658 20.05 -110.66 -66.64
N GLY A 659 20.32 -111.52 -65.64
CA GLY A 659 21.07 -111.14 -64.43
C GLY A 659 20.31 -110.23 -63.44
N LEU A 660 18.99 -110.13 -63.56
CA LEU A 660 18.11 -109.28 -62.74
C LEU A 660 17.52 -110.03 -61.53
N GLU A 661 18.21 -111.07 -61.06
CA GLU A 661 17.75 -111.94 -59.96
C GLU A 661 17.51 -111.21 -58.63
N HIS A 662 18.17 -110.05 -58.42
CA HIS A 662 18.03 -109.22 -57.23
C HIS A 662 16.66 -108.52 -57.10
N LEU A 663 15.85 -108.48 -58.17
CA LEU A 663 14.50 -107.92 -58.18
C LEU A 663 13.42 -108.91 -57.69
N ILE A 664 13.78 -110.16 -57.35
CA ILE A 664 12.85 -111.19 -56.84
C ILE A 664 13.10 -111.48 -55.36
N ALA A 665 12.04 -111.39 -54.54
CA ALA A 665 12.13 -111.58 -53.10
C ALA A 665 12.22 -113.06 -52.68
N GLN A 666 13.24 -113.44 -51.90
CA GLN A 666 13.31 -114.75 -51.24
C GLN A 666 12.47 -114.76 -49.94
N LYS A 667 11.41 -115.59 -49.87
CA LYS A 667 10.70 -115.88 -48.62
C LYS A 667 11.50 -116.88 -47.77
N SER A 668 12.17 -116.43 -46.71
CA SER A 668 12.65 -117.31 -45.64
C SER A 668 11.46 -117.81 -44.80
N LYS A 669 11.23 -119.13 -44.81
CA LYS A 669 10.23 -119.79 -43.94
C LYS A 669 10.70 -119.83 -42.48
N ARG A 670 9.75 -119.52 -41.60
CA ARG A 670 9.74 -119.63 -40.13
C ARG A 670 10.11 -121.01 -39.58
N GLU A 671 10.76 -120.99 -38.42
CA GLU A 671 10.57 -121.87 -37.23
C GLU A 671 11.22 -121.13 -36.02
N MET A 672 10.78 -121.15 -34.76
CA MET A 672 9.51 -121.48 -34.09
C MET A 672 9.64 -121.08 -32.58
N SER A 673 8.48 -120.97 -31.90
CA SER A 673 8.23 -121.07 -30.43
C SER A 673 8.56 -119.94 -29.42
N LYS A 674 7.54 -119.07 -29.16
CA LYS A 674 6.77 -118.75 -27.89
C LYS A 674 7.44 -118.79 -26.48
N PRO A 675 6.80 -118.23 -25.41
CA PRO A 675 5.98 -117.00 -25.24
C PRO A 675 6.30 -116.22 -23.92
N THR A 676 5.61 -115.11 -23.57
CA THR A 676 4.82 -114.87 -22.31
C THR A 676 4.39 -113.39 -22.15
N GLU A 677 3.09 -113.21 -21.89
CA GLU A 677 2.28 -112.17 -21.20
C GLU A 677 2.89 -110.79 -20.82
N ALA A 678 2.14 -109.69 -21.00
CA ALA A 678 1.09 -109.21 -20.07
C ALA A 678 0.62 -107.75 -20.35
N ARG A 679 -0.71 -107.56 -20.39
CA ARG A 679 -1.58 -106.46 -19.90
C ARG A 679 -1.12 -104.99 -20.01
N MET A 680 -1.86 -104.10 -20.70
CA MET A 680 -3.22 -103.53 -20.44
C MET A 680 -3.34 -102.43 -19.38
N HIS A 681 -4.00 -101.34 -19.83
CA HIS A 681 -4.86 -100.35 -19.12
C HIS A 681 -4.19 -99.15 -18.43
N LYS A 682 -4.49 -97.89 -18.84
CA LYS A 682 -5.71 -97.05 -18.57
C LYS A 682 -5.93 -96.89 -17.06
N ALA A 683 -6.20 -95.74 -16.44
CA ALA A 683 -6.83 -94.45 -16.79
C ALA A 683 -6.25 -93.40 -15.78
N ALA A 684 -6.60 -92.11 -15.66
CA ALA A 684 -7.81 -91.34 -15.95
C ALA A 684 -7.48 -89.83 -15.83
N GLU A 685 -8.06 -89.00 -16.67
CA GLU A 685 -8.61 -87.68 -16.27
C GLU A 685 -10.05 -87.93 -15.74
N PRO A 686 -10.75 -87.05 -14.97
CA PRO A 686 -10.73 -85.59 -15.17
C PRO A 686 -11.13 -84.64 -14.00
N ARG A 687 -11.01 -83.32 -14.30
CA ARG A 687 -11.92 -82.19 -14.01
C ARG A 687 -12.06 -81.53 -12.60
N ILE A 688 -11.80 -80.21 -12.62
CA ILE A 688 -12.62 -79.04 -12.17
C ILE A 688 -13.02 -78.98 -10.68
N GLU A 689 -12.60 -77.94 -9.95
CA GLU A 689 -13.45 -76.82 -9.49
C GLU A 689 -12.75 -75.84 -8.52
N ARG A 690 -12.92 -74.55 -8.87
CA ARG A 690 -13.23 -73.37 -8.03
C ARG A 690 -12.33 -73.07 -6.81
N HIS A 691 -11.82 -71.85 -6.80
CA HIS A 691 -12.28 -70.86 -5.83
C HIS A 691 -12.27 -69.45 -6.46
N GLN A 692 -13.41 -68.78 -6.35
CA GLN A 692 -13.57 -67.33 -6.52
C GLN A 692 -12.88 -66.60 -5.37
#